data_AF-A0A2S9CMS1-F1
#
_entry.id   AF-A0A2S9CMS1-F1
#
_cell.length_a   1.000
_cell.length_b   1.000
_cell.length_c   1.000
_cell.angle_alpha   90.00
_cell.angle_beta   90.00
_cell.angle_gamma   90.00
#
_symmetry.space_group_name_H-M   'P 1'
#
loop_
_entity.id
_entity.type
_entity.pdbx_description
1 polymer ?
#
loop_
_entity_poly.entity_id
_entity_poly.type
_entity_poly.pdbx_seq_one_letter_code
_entity_poly.pdbx_strand_id
1 'polypeptide(L)'
;MKGLSENQEQLLKSITIKLETKYNGISNTSSGSGIIYKTSLNSNFDYILTALHCVYGERTDTNYKYEELVNEVKISRKNEKSIFDETIIKSDKIIPIKSIDIAILLVEKNKFNAAREIVLGDSNFRGSLNSFGYPKYSDGDPYDFVHNTKTHYKEDKEFKIECQSSLNSHDSLEKLSGYSGTGLLEQNKPVLIGIITKITDEYGLANGFIAKKLIPEKLNSYLSKYEVETLEFFRSTEDSDSIGLDDNNNIIDYKKININGIEINLWRAIKRLKQDLRDDWFQDPLDFKFWLPKDFIFKRIKKFLNNSERDYKPSIPAKHYVIPKSGFSTRPSIETSLIDRVIYQAYIDKLSEHLDFILDNKIYSFRYNSGKNNNKYIFHYSIEQWMKYVYQTKFILNEESPYLVIADITNFYENIHIGLLIENIKELIHDHFRQNESLSNELEKIINALQSLITKWNEKLINKEFGIPQNRDASSFLANIFLKKIDNIMINTNGYSFYYRYMDDIRIVCKTESEARKAICDLSKALRQNGLNLNSSKTKILCFTNQQHKENILEHLPDSLLQLEQITSLIKTKRKREVQKAVHMTYTLFQKTISDDNNEESFLKKRKISFCISKLQQFARIPGLKQSIDYRTIIDYTLNELTKQPWLTVSFIQLLRAIDKSYFKTEDYTKIKEILLDPNQNIYEGQTYYLWLFLAYHRFSNISLIDYAVKTVRSPNQDNQADTAGAYLYLASIKWQDYKDIMLKSLNHGDIGKNYFLQKNVLIALRMVSPEKIENTHVAKDLRGFHEKLYARNKEVFVADLPDLKISDIIKDSPTLISL
;
A
#
# COMPACT_ATOMS: atom_id res chain seq x y z
N MET A 1 11.54 -11.61 21.30
CA MET A 1 11.87 -10.34 20.61
C MET A 1 12.77 -10.66 19.43
N LYS A 2 12.65 -9.97 18.28
CA LYS A 2 13.60 -10.20 17.18
C LYS A 2 14.90 -9.47 17.54
N GLY A 3 16.02 -10.19 17.57
CA GLY A 3 17.35 -9.60 17.72
C GLY A 3 17.69 -8.67 16.56
N LEU A 4 18.85 -8.02 16.66
CA LEU A 4 19.45 -7.27 15.56
C LEU A 4 19.59 -8.17 14.33
N SER A 5 19.29 -7.63 13.15
CA SER A 5 19.72 -8.30 11.92
C SER A 5 21.24 -8.21 11.80
N GLU A 6 21.86 -9.22 11.20
CA GLU A 6 23.30 -9.23 10.89
C GLU A 6 23.74 -7.96 10.14
N ASN A 7 22.89 -7.50 9.20
CA ASN A 7 23.06 -6.26 8.46
C ASN A 7 23.13 -5.01 9.37
N GLN A 8 22.23 -4.92 10.36
CA GLN A 8 22.24 -3.81 11.31
C GLN A 8 23.44 -3.87 12.26
N GLU A 9 23.83 -5.06 12.72
CA GLU A 9 25.00 -5.23 13.58
C GLU A 9 26.29 -4.77 12.85
N GLN A 10 26.47 -5.19 11.60
CA GLN A 10 27.58 -4.74 10.76
C GLN A 10 27.54 -3.23 10.51
N LEU A 11 26.35 -2.65 10.28
CA LEU A 11 26.18 -1.21 10.11
C LEU A 11 26.66 -0.46 11.37
N LEU A 12 26.14 -0.83 12.53
CA LEU A 12 26.47 -0.20 13.82
C LEU A 12 27.99 -0.27 14.08
N LYS A 13 28.60 -1.45 13.94
CA LYS A 13 30.06 -1.63 14.06
C LYS A 13 30.84 -0.75 13.09
N SER A 14 30.33 -0.59 11.86
CA SER A 14 31.05 0.14 10.81
C SER A 14 31.10 1.65 11.04
N ILE A 15 30.14 2.23 11.77
CA ILE A 15 29.99 3.69 11.92
C ILE A 15 30.37 4.19 13.32
N THR A 16 30.50 3.31 14.31
CA THR A 16 30.91 3.71 15.67
C THR A 16 32.41 3.94 15.76
N ILE A 17 32.80 4.99 16.48
CA ILE A 17 34.20 5.34 16.75
C ILE A 17 34.41 5.59 18.24
N LYS A 18 35.65 5.39 18.69
CA LYS A 18 36.13 5.75 20.02
C LYS A 18 36.85 7.10 19.93
N LEU A 19 36.61 7.95 20.93
CA LEU A 19 37.22 9.26 21.08
C LEU A 19 38.10 9.31 22.32
N GLU A 20 39.27 9.91 22.18
CA GLU A 20 40.18 10.25 23.27
C GLU A 20 40.72 11.67 23.05
N THR A 21 40.32 12.61 23.90
CA THR A 21 40.76 14.01 23.81
C THR A 21 41.90 14.28 24.78
N LYS A 22 42.96 14.92 24.28
CA LYS A 22 44.08 15.41 25.09
C LYS A 22 44.03 16.92 25.26
N TYR A 23 44.38 17.36 26.46
CA TYR A 23 44.37 18.77 26.83
C TYR A 23 45.78 19.32 27.02
N ASN A 24 46.02 20.55 26.62
CA ASN A 24 47.29 21.25 26.82
C ASN A 24 47.53 21.48 28.31
N GLY A 25 48.71 21.09 28.80
CA GLY A 25 49.16 21.35 30.16
C GLY A 25 48.50 20.51 31.26
N ILE A 26 47.67 19.52 30.92
CA ILE A 26 46.99 18.64 31.90
C ILE A 26 47.15 17.17 31.46
N SER A 27 47.46 16.28 32.40
CA SER A 27 47.59 14.83 32.16
C SER A 27 46.26 14.08 31.98
N ASN A 28 45.14 14.73 32.29
CA ASN A 28 43.81 14.15 32.15
C ASN A 28 43.43 14.01 30.67
N THR A 29 42.67 12.97 30.35
CA THR A 29 42.02 12.77 29.05
C THR A 29 40.52 12.58 29.26
N SER A 30 39.71 12.99 28.29
CA SER A 30 38.32 12.56 28.20
C SER A 30 38.20 11.48 27.14
N SER A 31 37.35 10.49 27.40
CA SER A 31 37.01 9.47 26.41
C SER A 31 35.51 9.40 26.20
N GLY A 32 35.13 8.93 25.01
CA GLY A 32 33.74 8.76 24.65
C GLY A 32 33.61 7.97 23.37
N SER A 33 32.38 7.93 22.88
CA SER A 33 32.03 7.32 21.60
C SER A 33 31.61 8.42 20.62
N GLY A 34 31.58 8.09 19.34
CA GLY A 34 30.96 8.92 18.31
C GLY A 34 30.39 8.08 17.20
N ILE A 35 29.74 8.74 16.26
CA ILE A 35 29.19 8.11 15.06
C ILE A 35 29.65 8.85 13.81
N ILE A 36 30.14 8.09 12.84
CA ILE A 36 30.53 8.60 11.53
C ILE A 36 29.27 8.86 10.69
N TYR A 37 29.20 10.05 10.12
CA TYR A 37 28.26 10.42 9.07
C TYR A 37 29.05 10.70 7.79
N LYS A 38 28.86 9.83 6.78
CA LYS A 38 29.50 10.00 5.47
C LYS A 38 28.79 11.07 4.65
N THR A 39 29.56 12.04 4.18
CA THR A 39 29.07 13.13 3.32
C THR A 39 29.10 12.72 1.85
N SER A 40 28.65 13.60 0.94
CA SER A 40 28.75 13.37 -0.51
C SER A 40 30.22 13.21 -0.96
N LEU A 41 30.43 12.64 -2.16
CA LEU A 41 31.77 12.53 -2.75
C LEU A 41 32.43 13.89 -3.04
N ASN A 42 31.64 14.96 -3.11
CA ASN A 42 32.12 16.32 -3.40
C ASN A 42 32.61 17.06 -2.14
N SER A 43 32.40 16.48 -0.95
CA SER A 43 32.87 17.05 0.32
C SER A 43 34.31 16.65 0.60
N ASN A 44 35.10 17.61 1.10
CA ASN A 44 36.44 17.36 1.61
C ASN A 44 36.46 16.63 2.98
N PHE A 45 35.32 16.60 3.68
CA PHE A 45 35.23 16.07 5.04
C PHE A 45 34.07 15.09 5.21
N ASP A 46 34.29 14.03 5.97
CA ASP A 46 33.22 13.27 6.65
C ASP A 46 33.02 13.83 8.07
N TYR A 47 31.85 13.61 8.67
CA TYR A 47 31.51 14.16 9.97
C TYR A 47 31.51 13.09 11.04
N ILE A 48 31.94 13.45 12.25
CA ILE A 48 31.71 12.64 13.45
C ILE A 48 30.79 13.42 14.38
N LEU A 49 29.66 12.80 14.72
CA LEU A 49 28.75 13.31 15.73
C LEU A 49 29.09 12.66 17.07
N THR A 50 29.23 13.47 18.12
CA THR A 50 29.49 13.01 19.49
C THR A 50 28.91 13.99 20.50
N ALA A 51 28.94 13.63 21.79
CA ALA A 51 28.57 14.53 22.86
C ALA A 51 29.70 15.54 23.11
N LEU A 52 29.35 16.82 23.29
CA LEU A 52 30.35 17.89 23.38
C LEU A 52 31.25 17.75 24.62
N HIS A 53 30.72 17.24 25.72
CA HIS A 53 31.52 16.93 26.92
C HIS A 53 32.55 15.80 26.73
N CYS A 54 32.41 14.94 25.71
CA CYS A 54 33.46 13.97 25.36
C CYS A 54 34.70 14.67 24.77
N VAL A 55 34.52 15.89 24.27
CA VAL A 55 35.55 16.70 23.62
C VAL A 55 36.08 17.77 24.58
N TYR A 56 35.22 18.55 25.22
CA TYR A 56 35.62 19.67 26.08
C TYR A 56 35.66 19.33 27.58
N GLY A 57 35.42 18.07 27.92
CA GLY A 57 35.35 17.59 29.30
C GLY A 57 34.03 17.91 29.98
N GLU A 58 34.00 17.72 31.30
CA GLU A 58 32.80 17.87 32.11
C GLU A 58 32.16 19.27 31.94
N ARG A 59 30.83 19.27 31.84
CA ARG A 59 30.03 20.48 31.64
C ARG A 59 29.71 21.11 33.00
N THR A 60 30.05 22.39 33.15
CA THR A 60 29.68 23.23 34.31
C THR A 60 28.75 24.34 33.82
N ASP A 61 27.45 24.20 34.09
CA ASP A 61 26.39 25.10 33.59
C ASP A 61 26.35 25.24 32.05
N THR A 62 26.85 26.37 31.53
CA THR A 62 26.96 26.66 30.09
C THR A 62 28.37 26.50 29.53
N ASN A 63 29.37 26.30 30.39
CA ASN A 63 30.78 26.22 30.04
C ASN A 63 31.28 24.77 30.14
N TYR A 64 32.41 24.50 29.50
CA TYR A 64 33.06 23.20 29.53
C TYR A 64 34.47 23.36 30.12
N LYS A 65 34.83 22.43 31.01
CA LYS A 65 36.01 22.54 31.86
C LYS A 65 37.33 22.75 31.09
N TYR A 66 37.44 22.18 29.90
CA TYR A 66 38.69 22.16 29.14
C TYR A 66 38.54 22.70 27.71
N GLU A 67 37.51 23.50 27.44
CA GLU A 67 37.20 24.03 26.09
C GLU A 67 38.40 24.72 25.43
N GLU A 68 39.08 25.63 26.15
CA GLU A 68 40.24 26.38 25.65
C GLU A 68 41.54 25.55 25.65
N LEU A 69 41.52 24.38 26.29
CA LEU A 69 42.70 23.54 26.47
C LEU A 69 42.75 22.37 25.49
N VAL A 70 41.76 22.20 24.61
CA VAL A 70 41.75 21.08 23.64
C VAL A 70 42.91 21.22 22.66
N ASN A 71 43.82 20.24 22.71
CA ASN A 71 44.96 20.18 21.81
C ASN A 71 44.63 19.32 20.58
N GLU A 72 44.33 18.05 20.84
CA GLU A 72 44.08 17.04 19.82
C GLU A 72 42.99 16.07 20.27
N VAL A 73 42.13 15.68 19.33
CA VAL A 73 41.14 14.62 19.52
C VAL A 73 41.60 13.42 18.70
N LYS A 74 42.01 12.35 19.40
CA LYS A 74 42.32 11.07 18.79
C LYS A 74 41.00 10.33 18.54
N ILE A 75 40.80 9.91 17.30
CA ILE A 75 39.66 9.13 16.85
C ILE A 75 40.18 7.76 16.42
N SER A 76 39.58 6.69 16.94
CA SER A 76 39.93 5.33 16.57
C SER A 76 38.70 4.48 16.23
N ARG A 77 38.82 3.65 15.19
CA ARG A 77 37.76 2.74 14.73
C ARG A 77 38.32 1.34 14.59
N LYS A 78 37.66 0.34 15.16
CA LYS A 78 38.06 -1.06 14.99
C LYS A 78 37.64 -1.56 13.59
N ASN A 79 38.59 -2.00 12.79
CA ASN A 79 38.33 -2.59 11.47
C ASN A 79 38.00 -4.10 11.58
N GLU A 80 37.66 -4.73 10.45
CA GLU A 80 37.26 -6.16 10.41
C GLU A 80 38.34 -7.12 10.94
N LYS A 81 39.62 -6.71 10.90
CA LYS A 81 40.75 -7.47 11.43
C LYS A 81 41.03 -7.19 12.92
N SER A 82 40.12 -6.50 13.60
CA SER A 82 40.28 -6.05 14.99
C SER A 82 41.44 -5.09 15.23
N ILE A 83 41.93 -4.41 14.19
CA ILE A 83 42.97 -3.38 14.27
C ILE A 83 42.29 -2.01 14.29
N PHE A 84 42.83 -1.05 15.05
CA PHE A 84 42.31 0.32 15.07
C PHE A 84 42.85 1.13 13.90
N ASP A 85 41.94 1.63 13.05
CA ASP A 85 42.22 2.72 12.13
C ASP A 85 42.16 4.02 12.93
N GLU A 86 43.23 4.81 12.95
CA GLU A 86 43.34 5.99 13.80
C GLU A 86 43.55 7.28 12.99
N THR A 87 43.01 8.38 13.52
CA THR A 87 43.28 9.74 13.04
C THR A 87 43.29 10.70 14.22
N ILE A 88 43.91 11.86 14.00
CA ILE A 88 43.99 12.92 14.99
C ILE A 88 43.49 14.19 14.31
N ILE A 89 42.59 14.89 14.97
CA ILE A 89 42.12 16.21 14.54
C ILE A 89 42.48 17.26 15.58
N LYS A 90 42.64 18.50 15.12
CA LYS A 90 42.92 19.67 15.96
C LYS A 90 41.63 20.43 16.31
N SER A 91 41.74 21.37 17.23
CA SER A 91 40.60 22.14 17.75
C SER A 91 39.85 22.97 16.70
N ASP A 92 40.51 23.39 15.61
CA ASP A 92 39.90 24.12 14.48
C ASP A 92 38.92 23.27 13.65
N LYS A 93 38.98 21.94 13.79
CA LYS A 93 38.09 20.98 13.11
C LYS A 93 36.88 20.57 13.95
N ILE A 94 36.59 21.32 15.01
CA ILE A 94 35.50 21.04 15.96
C ILE A 94 34.44 22.13 15.79
N ILE A 95 33.20 21.73 15.51
CA ILE A 95 32.03 22.60 15.44
C ILE A 95 31.17 22.32 16.69
N PRO A 96 31.24 23.17 17.72
CA PRO A 96 30.51 22.95 18.96
C PRO A 96 29.05 23.43 18.88
N ILE A 97 28.13 22.59 19.34
CA ILE A 97 26.69 22.90 19.44
C ILE A 97 26.28 22.87 20.92
N LYS A 98 26.72 23.89 21.66
CA LYS A 98 26.53 24.01 23.12
C LYS A 98 25.07 23.88 23.57
N SER A 99 24.12 24.35 22.75
CA SER A 99 22.69 24.35 23.08
C SER A 99 22.09 22.95 23.30
N ILE A 100 22.71 21.91 22.74
CA ILE A 100 22.27 20.52 22.87
C ILE A 100 23.40 19.55 23.25
N ASP A 101 24.56 20.05 23.69
CA ASP A 101 25.71 19.22 24.09
C ASP A 101 26.20 18.25 22.98
N ILE A 102 26.25 18.73 21.74
CA ILE A 102 26.73 17.93 20.58
C ILE A 102 27.94 18.62 19.94
N ALA A 103 28.89 17.84 19.46
CA ALA A 103 29.98 18.30 18.59
C ALA A 103 29.87 17.65 17.21
N ILE A 104 30.15 18.42 16.16
CA ILE A 104 30.46 17.89 14.82
C ILE A 104 31.96 18.01 14.63
N LEU A 105 32.65 16.89 14.46
CA LEU A 105 34.08 16.86 14.18
C LEU A 105 34.30 16.64 12.68
N LEU A 106 35.14 17.46 12.06
CA LEU A 106 35.48 17.36 10.64
C LEU A 106 36.69 16.44 10.48
N VAL A 107 36.51 15.32 9.78
CA VAL A 107 37.59 14.37 9.46
C VAL A 107 37.80 14.35 7.95
N GLU A 108 39.05 14.28 7.52
CA GLU A 108 39.38 14.18 6.09
C GLU A 108 38.59 13.04 5.42
N LYS A 109 38.07 13.33 4.23
CA LYS A 109 37.29 12.39 3.44
C LYS A 109 38.05 11.07 3.28
N ASN A 110 37.31 9.96 3.27
CA ASN A 110 37.85 8.62 3.02
C ASN A 110 38.75 8.06 4.13
N LYS A 111 38.98 8.78 5.23
CA LYS A 111 39.77 8.26 6.36
C LYS A 111 39.18 7.00 6.96
N PHE A 112 37.85 6.89 6.97
CA PHE A 112 37.10 5.71 7.39
C PHE A 112 36.27 5.14 6.24
N ASN A 113 36.92 4.77 5.14
CA ASN A 113 36.25 4.28 3.92
C ASN A 113 35.23 3.15 4.15
N ALA A 114 35.55 2.22 5.05
CA ALA A 114 34.70 1.08 5.38
C ALA A 114 33.49 1.45 6.27
N ALA A 115 33.37 2.71 6.71
CA ALA A 115 32.13 3.17 7.33
C ALA A 115 31.01 3.20 6.30
N ARG A 116 29.81 2.84 6.74
CA ARG A 116 28.61 2.82 5.91
C ARG A 116 27.84 4.13 6.05
N GLU A 117 26.97 4.40 5.09
CA GLU A 117 26.15 5.60 5.10
C GLU A 117 25.00 5.48 6.09
N ILE A 118 24.57 6.63 6.63
CA ILE A 118 23.37 6.79 7.45
C ILE A 118 22.62 8.06 7.04
N VAL A 119 21.34 8.15 7.38
CA VAL A 119 20.53 9.37 7.22
C VAL A 119 19.95 9.81 8.56
N LEU A 120 19.67 11.10 8.70
CA LEU A 120 18.98 11.62 9.88
C LEU A 120 17.47 11.41 9.77
N GLY A 121 16.84 10.85 10.80
CA GLY A 121 15.39 10.66 10.87
C GLY A 121 14.66 11.80 11.56
N ASP A 122 13.33 11.82 11.45
CA ASP A 122 12.49 12.69 12.27
C ASP A 122 12.69 12.40 13.76
N SER A 123 13.02 13.46 14.50
CA SER A 123 13.19 13.49 15.95
C SER A 123 11.96 13.03 16.77
N ASN A 124 10.80 12.82 16.13
CA ASN A 124 9.55 12.35 16.74
C ASN A 124 9.31 10.84 16.64
N PHE A 125 10.31 10.05 16.20
CA PHE A 125 10.17 8.60 16.06
C PHE A 125 9.69 7.91 17.36
N ARG A 126 8.82 6.90 17.18
CA ARG A 126 8.34 6.02 18.27
C ARG A 126 8.53 4.56 17.86
N GLY A 127 9.47 3.88 18.52
CA GLY A 127 9.74 2.47 18.27
C GLY A 127 11.03 2.03 18.95
N SER A 128 11.47 0.81 18.63
CA SER A 128 12.71 0.24 19.14
C SER A 128 13.93 0.92 18.53
N LEU A 129 14.95 1.13 19.37
CA LEU A 129 16.21 1.79 19.03
C LEU A 129 17.39 0.88 19.38
N ASN A 130 18.48 1.04 18.67
CA ASN A 130 19.74 0.34 18.95
C ASN A 130 20.90 1.33 18.99
N SER A 131 21.92 0.98 19.76
CA SER A 131 23.16 1.73 19.80
C SER A 131 24.36 0.82 20.00
N PHE A 132 25.52 1.27 19.54
CA PHE A 132 26.77 0.53 19.64
C PHE A 132 27.89 1.52 19.94
N GLY A 133 28.60 1.33 21.06
CA GLY A 133 29.53 2.32 21.62
C GLY A 133 30.69 1.67 22.35
N TYR A 134 31.62 2.48 22.85
CA TYR A 134 32.85 2.05 23.55
C TYR A 134 32.77 2.41 25.05
N PRO A 135 32.08 1.62 25.88
CA PRO A 135 32.06 1.86 27.31
C PRO A 135 33.43 1.54 27.95
N LYS A 136 33.67 2.01 29.17
CA LYS A 136 34.96 1.77 29.85
C LYS A 136 35.09 0.35 30.39
N TYR A 137 33.98 -0.31 30.75
CA TYR A 137 34.01 -1.66 31.34
C TYR A 137 34.29 -2.79 30.35
N SER A 138 34.28 -2.52 29.06
CA SER A 138 34.50 -3.52 28.01
C SER A 138 35.97 -3.58 27.56
N ASP A 139 36.91 -3.14 28.41
CA ASP A 139 38.36 -3.17 28.15
C ASP A 139 38.78 -2.53 26.81
N GLY A 140 38.05 -1.50 26.38
CA GLY A 140 38.32 -0.81 25.10
C GLY A 140 37.71 -1.47 23.87
N ASP A 141 36.96 -2.57 24.03
CA ASP A 141 36.15 -3.15 22.97
C ASP A 141 34.74 -2.51 22.91
N PRO A 142 34.14 -2.39 21.73
CA PRO A 142 32.81 -1.84 21.63
C PRO A 142 31.77 -2.86 22.11
N TYR A 143 30.69 -2.36 22.72
CA TYR A 143 29.61 -3.17 23.27
C TYR A 143 28.25 -2.72 22.73
N ASP A 144 27.39 -3.70 22.47
CA ASP A 144 26.02 -3.48 22.00
C ASP A 144 25.05 -3.38 23.17
N PHE A 145 24.24 -2.33 23.17
CA PHE A 145 23.08 -2.25 24.05
C PHE A 145 21.81 -2.19 23.20
N VAL A 146 20.95 -3.20 23.40
CA VAL A 146 19.60 -3.21 22.86
C VAL A 146 18.70 -2.41 23.80
N HIS A 147 18.12 -1.31 23.30
CA HIS A 147 17.26 -0.42 24.09
C HIS A 147 15.79 -0.71 23.84
N ASN A 148 15.05 -1.07 24.89
CA ASN A 148 13.60 -1.14 24.83
C ASN A 148 13.04 0.18 25.38
N THR A 149 12.61 1.09 24.50
CA THR A 149 12.03 2.36 24.98
C THR A 149 10.52 2.40 24.91
N LYS A 150 9.92 2.60 26.09
CA LYS A 150 8.77 3.51 26.22
C LYS A 150 9.32 4.92 26.09
N THR A 151 9.29 5.50 24.89
CA THR A 151 9.61 6.93 24.73
C THR A 151 8.55 7.74 25.48
N HIS A 152 8.97 8.42 26.55
CA HIS A 152 8.12 9.38 27.24
C HIS A 152 8.26 10.75 26.56
N TYR A 153 7.15 11.22 25.99
CA TYR A 153 6.85 12.61 25.65
C TYR A 153 7.35 13.26 24.34
N LYS A 154 6.58 14.29 23.97
CA LYS A 154 6.46 14.92 22.65
C LYS A 154 6.99 16.36 22.60
N GLU A 155 7.52 16.88 23.73
CA GLU A 155 7.76 18.32 23.91
C GLU A 155 9.21 18.65 24.29
N ASP A 156 10.04 17.68 24.69
CA ASP A 156 11.45 17.91 25.05
C ASP A 156 12.43 17.65 23.90
N LYS A 157 13.54 18.41 23.86
CA LYS A 157 14.69 18.25 22.92
C LYS A 157 15.51 16.96 23.16
N GLU A 158 15.00 16.06 24.00
CA GLU A 158 15.70 14.89 24.53
C GLU A 158 14.86 13.63 24.38
N PHE A 159 15.54 12.49 24.27
CA PHE A 159 14.98 11.16 24.47
C PHE A 159 15.43 10.64 25.83
N LYS A 160 14.48 10.20 26.65
CA LYS A 160 14.75 9.43 27.85
C LYS A 160 14.60 7.96 27.51
N ILE A 161 15.65 7.17 27.74
CA ILE A 161 15.82 5.82 27.23
C ILE A 161 16.09 4.87 28.39
N GLU A 162 15.34 3.78 28.45
CA GLU A 162 15.52 2.70 29.41
C GLU A 162 16.40 1.61 28.78
N CYS A 163 17.48 1.22 29.45
CA CYS A 163 18.35 0.12 29.04
C CYS A 163 17.95 -1.16 29.77
N GLN A 164 17.85 -2.28 29.04
CA GLN A 164 17.75 -3.60 29.64
C GLN A 164 19.15 -4.21 29.81
N SER A 165 20.00 -3.61 30.65
CA SER A 165 21.25 -4.25 31.06
C SER A 165 21.10 -4.97 32.40
N SER A 166 21.86 -6.05 32.58
CA SER A 166 21.98 -6.79 33.84
C SER A 166 22.81 -6.06 34.92
N LEU A 167 23.31 -4.87 34.60
CA LEU A 167 24.11 -4.03 35.50
C LEU A 167 23.23 -3.39 36.58
N ASN A 168 23.72 -3.35 37.82
CA ASN A 168 23.07 -2.60 38.91
C ASN A 168 23.32 -1.08 38.76
N SER A 169 22.55 -0.25 39.45
CA SER A 169 22.58 1.22 39.30
C SER A 169 23.94 1.87 39.59
N HIS A 170 24.70 1.34 40.56
CA HIS A 170 26.00 1.87 40.96
C HIS A 170 27.09 1.52 39.94
N ASP A 171 27.10 0.26 39.49
CA ASP A 171 28.03 -0.24 38.47
C ASP A 171 27.87 0.50 37.14
N SER A 172 26.65 0.88 36.77
CA SER A 172 26.36 1.47 35.46
C SER A 172 26.97 2.85 35.24
N LEU A 173 27.04 3.71 36.26
CA LEU A 173 27.63 5.05 36.13
C LEU A 173 29.14 4.99 35.85
N GLU A 174 29.88 4.15 36.59
CA GLU A 174 31.32 3.98 36.40
C GLU A 174 31.65 3.23 35.10
N LYS A 175 30.96 2.10 34.89
CA LYS A 175 31.23 1.18 33.78
C LYS A 175 30.87 1.82 32.44
N LEU A 176 29.71 2.48 32.31
CA LEU A 176 29.22 3.03 31.04
C LEU A 176 29.80 4.38 30.66
N SER A 177 30.70 4.98 31.45
CA SER A 177 31.19 6.35 31.24
C SER A 177 31.81 6.67 29.87
N GLY A 178 32.23 5.67 29.08
CA GLY A 178 32.70 5.83 27.68
C GLY A 178 31.59 5.79 26.61
N TYR A 179 30.35 5.50 27.00
CA TYR A 179 29.21 5.32 26.10
C TYR A 179 28.55 6.64 25.65
N SER A 180 28.88 7.76 26.32
CA SER A 180 28.47 9.09 25.86
C SER A 180 29.00 9.37 24.44
N GLY A 181 28.18 10.05 23.64
CA GLY A 181 28.44 10.33 22.23
C GLY A 181 28.02 9.21 21.27
N THR A 182 27.50 8.09 21.78
CA THR A 182 26.97 7.01 20.93
C THR A 182 25.70 7.43 20.18
N GLY A 183 25.58 7.03 18.91
CA GLY A 183 24.38 7.26 18.10
C GLY A 183 23.24 6.28 18.36
N LEU A 184 22.01 6.79 18.27
CA LEU A 184 20.77 6.02 18.39
C LEU A 184 20.10 5.84 17.03
N LEU A 185 20.06 4.59 16.56
CA LEU A 185 19.46 4.25 15.29
C LEU A 185 18.12 3.54 15.47
N GLU A 186 17.20 3.76 14.54
CA GLU A 186 15.98 2.97 14.45
C GLU A 186 16.29 1.47 14.23
N GLN A 187 15.51 0.60 14.86
CA GLN A 187 15.72 -0.84 14.71
C GLN A 187 15.55 -1.31 13.26
N ASN A 188 16.57 -2.03 12.78
CA ASN A 188 16.81 -2.54 11.44
C ASN A 188 16.78 -1.49 10.31
N LYS A 189 17.21 -0.25 10.59
CA LYS A 189 17.29 0.83 9.61
C LYS A 189 18.56 1.68 9.77
N PRO A 190 19.06 2.31 8.69
CA PRO A 190 20.21 3.21 8.72
C PRO A 190 19.80 4.66 9.05
N VAL A 191 18.90 4.81 10.03
CA VAL A 191 18.28 6.10 10.37
C VAL A 191 18.71 6.49 11.78
N LEU A 192 19.54 7.51 11.88
CA LEU A 192 20.03 8.09 13.13
C LEU A 192 19.06 9.18 13.61
N ILE A 193 18.62 9.10 14.87
CA ILE A 193 17.66 10.06 15.45
C ILE A 193 18.23 10.91 16.58
N GLY A 194 19.32 10.46 17.23
CA GLY A 194 19.86 11.11 18.41
C GLY A 194 21.25 10.64 18.80
N ILE A 195 21.88 11.37 19.72
CA ILE A 195 23.19 11.06 20.33
C ILE A 195 23.01 10.97 21.84
N ILE A 196 23.53 9.92 22.49
CA ILE A 196 23.52 9.78 23.94
C ILE A 196 24.45 10.83 24.56
N THR A 197 23.96 11.63 25.50
CA THR A 197 24.75 12.70 26.14
C THR A 197 24.77 12.65 27.67
N LYS A 198 23.90 11.86 28.32
CA LYS A 198 23.97 11.66 29.77
C LYS A 198 23.61 10.22 30.12
N ILE A 199 24.30 9.69 31.12
CA ILE A 199 23.98 8.42 31.76
C ILE A 199 23.35 8.78 33.10
N THR A 200 22.16 8.28 33.40
CA THR A 200 21.38 8.71 34.58
C THR A 200 20.73 7.56 35.34
N ASP A 201 20.72 7.68 36.66
CA ASP A 201 19.96 6.85 37.59
C ASP A 201 18.74 7.60 38.21
N GLU A 202 18.61 8.90 37.94
CA GLU A 202 17.66 9.88 38.51
C GLU A 202 16.18 9.46 38.61
N TYR A 203 15.77 8.35 37.97
CA TYR A 203 14.38 7.91 37.89
C TYR A 203 14.12 6.52 38.49
N GLY A 204 15.07 5.96 39.25
CA GLY A 204 14.90 4.64 39.89
C GLY A 204 14.91 3.45 38.92
N LEU A 205 15.27 3.71 37.65
CA LEU A 205 15.52 2.71 36.64
C LEU A 205 17.03 2.45 36.64
N ALA A 206 17.45 1.27 37.09
CA ALA A 206 18.83 0.85 36.90
C ALA A 206 19.09 0.87 35.38
N ASN A 207 19.92 1.81 34.91
CA ASN A 207 20.46 1.91 33.54
C ASN A 207 19.69 2.84 32.57
N GLY A 208 19.37 4.08 32.98
CA GLY A 208 18.77 5.09 32.09
C GLY A 208 19.81 5.90 31.26
N PHE A 209 19.48 6.24 30.02
CA PHE A 209 20.24 7.18 29.18
C PHE A 209 19.38 8.40 28.80
N ILE A 210 20.01 9.56 28.72
CA ILE A 210 19.47 10.73 28.04
C ILE A 210 20.22 10.92 26.73
N ALA A 211 19.47 11.04 25.65
CA ALA A 211 20.00 11.36 24.34
C ALA A 211 19.39 12.64 23.77
N LYS A 212 20.18 13.38 23.02
CA LYS A 212 19.79 14.64 22.40
C LYS A 212 19.32 14.38 20.98
N LYS A 213 18.18 14.99 20.64
CA LYS A 213 17.58 14.91 19.31
C LYS A 213 18.46 15.60 18.28
N LEU A 214 18.68 14.95 17.14
CA LEU A 214 19.31 15.58 15.98
C LEU A 214 18.24 16.26 15.14
N ILE A 215 18.33 17.58 15.02
CA ILE A 215 17.41 18.39 14.19
C ILE A 215 18.21 18.83 12.96
N PRO A 216 17.98 18.24 11.78
CA PRO A 216 18.78 18.49 10.57
C PRO A 216 18.93 19.97 10.23
N GLU A 217 17.86 20.76 10.34
CA GLU A 217 17.88 22.19 10.02
C GLU A 217 18.85 22.95 10.93
N LYS A 218 18.89 22.58 12.23
CA LYS A 218 19.82 23.18 13.18
C LYS A 218 21.25 22.80 12.87
N LEU A 219 21.53 21.50 12.67
CA LEU A 219 22.87 21.01 12.33
C LEU A 219 23.40 21.71 11.08
N ASN A 220 22.58 21.77 10.02
CA ASN A 220 22.92 22.43 8.77
C ASN A 220 23.15 23.94 8.95
N SER A 221 22.41 24.62 9.84
CA SER A 221 22.66 26.03 10.15
C SER A 221 24.02 26.26 10.83
N TYR A 222 24.51 25.31 11.65
CA TYR A 222 25.84 25.39 12.24
C TYR A 222 26.92 25.12 11.21
N LEU A 223 26.73 24.15 10.32
CA LEU A 223 27.64 23.90 9.18
C LEU A 223 27.77 25.14 8.30
N SER A 224 26.66 25.82 7.98
CA SER A 224 26.69 27.02 7.12
C SER A 224 27.48 28.21 7.69
N LYS A 225 27.71 28.23 9.02
CA LYS A 225 28.48 29.30 9.68
C LYS A 225 29.99 29.04 9.68
N TYR A 226 30.41 27.81 9.42
CA TYR A 226 31.81 27.43 9.34
C TYR A 226 32.24 27.49 7.88
N GLU A 227 32.98 28.53 7.50
CA GLU A 227 33.47 28.80 6.13
C GLU A 227 34.61 27.84 5.70
N VAL A 228 34.35 26.53 5.73
CA VAL A 228 35.30 25.50 5.30
C VAL A 228 35.01 25.12 3.85
N GLU A 229 36.06 24.96 3.03
CA GLU A 229 36.07 24.95 1.55
C GLU A 229 35.12 23.95 0.84
N THR A 230 34.43 23.05 1.55
CA THR A 230 33.19 22.36 1.08
C THR A 230 32.57 21.56 2.24
N LEU A 231 31.53 22.10 2.89
CA LEU A 231 30.69 21.35 3.84
C LEU A 231 29.36 20.96 3.18
N GLU A 232 29.04 19.66 3.19
CA GLU A 232 27.76 19.13 2.75
C GLU A 232 26.73 19.07 3.89
N PHE A 233 25.45 19.22 3.55
CA PHE A 233 24.39 19.14 4.55
C PHE A 233 24.03 17.70 4.93
N PHE A 234 23.54 17.52 6.15
CA PHE A 234 22.98 16.26 6.59
C PHE A 234 21.74 15.92 5.76
N ARG A 235 21.75 14.74 5.13
CA ARG A 235 20.60 14.14 4.48
C ARG A 235 19.63 13.68 5.56
N SER A 236 18.39 14.12 5.44
CA SER A 236 17.32 13.79 6.37
C SER A 236 16.12 13.13 5.68
N THR A 237 15.29 12.46 6.48
CA THR A 237 14.00 11.93 6.06
C THR A 237 12.94 12.16 7.13
N GLU A 238 11.76 12.60 6.70
CA GLU A 238 10.56 12.69 7.56
C GLU A 238 9.79 11.36 7.63
N ASP A 239 10.07 10.41 6.73
CA ASP A 239 9.39 9.10 6.68
C ASP A 239 10.44 7.99 6.69
N SER A 240 10.95 7.68 7.87
CA SER A 240 12.01 6.68 8.05
C SER A 240 11.57 5.26 7.63
N ASP A 241 10.27 4.98 7.58
CA ASP A 241 9.76 3.70 7.06
C ASP A 241 10.02 3.52 5.56
N SER A 242 10.28 4.61 4.85
CA SER A 242 10.67 4.60 3.43
C SER A 242 12.16 4.38 3.20
N ILE A 243 12.97 4.27 4.26
CA ILE A 243 14.40 3.98 4.17
C ILE A 243 14.65 2.52 4.54
N GLY A 244 15.60 1.88 3.84
CA GLY A 244 16.05 0.52 4.10
C GLY A 244 17.51 0.30 3.75
N LEU A 245 17.93 -0.97 3.82
CA LEU A 245 19.26 -1.43 3.47
C LEU A 245 19.14 -2.52 2.40
N ASP A 246 20.03 -2.51 1.41
CA ASP A 246 20.17 -3.62 0.46
C ASP A 246 20.98 -4.79 1.07
N ASP A 247 21.18 -5.86 0.30
CA ASP A 247 21.96 -7.03 0.72
C ASP A 247 23.44 -6.68 1.00
N ASN A 248 23.94 -5.55 0.48
CA ASN A 248 25.29 -5.04 0.66
C ASN A 248 25.36 -3.93 1.72
N ASN A 249 24.25 -3.65 2.42
CA ASN A 249 24.09 -2.58 3.40
C ASN A 249 24.25 -1.15 2.87
N ASN A 250 23.97 -0.92 1.59
CA ASN A 250 23.78 0.42 1.05
C ASN A 250 22.38 0.94 1.40
N ILE A 251 22.27 2.25 1.60
CA ILE A 251 20.98 2.89 1.84
C ILE A 251 20.10 2.80 0.60
N ILE A 252 18.87 2.33 0.80
CA ILE A 252 17.82 2.41 -0.20
C ILE A 252 16.81 3.46 0.26
N ASP A 253 16.56 4.45 -0.61
CA ASP A 253 15.43 5.36 -0.47
C ASP A 253 14.29 4.88 -1.38
N TYR A 254 13.30 4.21 -0.78
CA TYR A 254 12.16 3.67 -1.54
C TYR A 254 11.25 4.74 -2.15
N LYS A 255 11.46 6.03 -1.85
CA LYS A 255 10.77 7.12 -2.55
C LYS A 255 11.46 7.52 -3.85
N LYS A 256 12.72 7.13 -4.06
CA LYS A 256 13.55 7.51 -5.20
C LYS A 256 14.21 6.28 -5.81
N ILE A 257 13.41 5.53 -6.56
CA ILE A 257 13.85 4.31 -7.24
C ILE A 257 13.85 4.57 -8.75
N ASN A 258 14.98 4.37 -9.42
CA ASN A 258 15.07 4.57 -10.88
C ASN A 258 14.87 3.26 -11.63
N ILE A 259 13.80 3.15 -12.43
CA ILE A 259 13.49 2.00 -13.30
C ILE A 259 13.14 2.50 -14.69
N ASN A 260 13.74 1.90 -15.73
CA ASN A 260 13.58 2.31 -17.13
C ASN A 260 13.94 3.80 -17.36
N GLY A 261 14.89 4.33 -16.57
CA GLY A 261 15.27 5.74 -16.61
C GLY A 261 14.19 6.70 -16.09
N ILE A 262 13.26 6.22 -15.26
CA ILE A 262 12.16 6.97 -14.62
C ILE A 262 12.34 6.88 -13.10
N GLU A 263 12.35 8.03 -12.42
CA GLU A 263 12.34 8.05 -10.95
C GLU A 263 10.92 7.81 -10.42
N ILE A 264 10.72 6.68 -9.76
CA ILE A 264 9.45 6.26 -9.16
C ILE A 264 9.50 6.25 -7.63
N ASN A 265 8.36 6.56 -7.02
CA ASN A 265 8.14 6.44 -5.58
C ASN A 265 7.52 5.07 -5.25
N LEU A 266 8.38 4.05 -5.10
CA LEU A 266 7.97 2.68 -4.78
C LEU A 266 7.17 2.60 -3.48
N TRP A 267 7.58 3.36 -2.47
CA TRP A 267 6.94 3.38 -1.16
C TRP A 267 5.48 3.86 -1.22
N ARG A 268 5.23 4.95 -1.94
CA ARG A 268 3.89 5.50 -2.18
C ARG A 268 3.05 4.53 -3.02
N ALA A 269 3.63 3.97 -4.07
CA ALA A 269 2.95 3.00 -4.93
C ALA A 269 2.48 1.75 -4.16
N ILE A 270 3.32 1.19 -3.28
CA ILE A 270 2.94 0.05 -2.44
C ILE A 270 1.81 0.42 -1.46
N LYS A 271 1.87 1.61 -0.84
CA LYS A 271 0.83 2.08 0.08
C LYS A 271 -0.53 2.24 -0.61
N ARG A 272 -0.54 2.84 -1.82
CA ARG A 272 -1.74 3.04 -2.64
C ARG A 272 -2.27 1.71 -3.18
N LEU A 273 -1.40 0.85 -3.71
CA LEU A 273 -1.78 -0.48 -4.19
C LEU A 273 -2.40 -1.34 -3.07
N LYS A 274 -1.90 -1.24 -1.83
CA LYS A 274 -2.52 -1.95 -0.69
C LYS A 274 -3.98 -1.56 -0.46
N GLN A 275 -4.36 -0.33 -0.81
CA GLN A 275 -5.74 0.13 -0.72
C GLN A 275 -6.57 -0.41 -1.89
N ASP A 276 -6.05 -0.31 -3.12
CA ASP A 276 -6.67 -0.83 -4.36
C ASP A 276 -6.94 -2.35 -4.27
N LEU A 277 -5.99 -3.13 -3.74
CA LEU A 277 -6.07 -4.58 -3.59
C LEU A 277 -7.23 -5.10 -2.71
N ARG A 278 -7.90 -4.23 -1.95
CA ARG A 278 -9.00 -4.64 -1.06
C ARG A 278 -10.26 -5.01 -1.83
N ASP A 279 -10.49 -4.34 -2.95
CA ASP A 279 -11.69 -4.49 -3.77
C ASP A 279 -11.42 -5.37 -5.01
N ASP A 280 -10.25 -6.03 -5.06
CA ASP A 280 -9.84 -6.95 -6.13
C ASP A 280 -10.86 -8.04 -6.45
N TRP A 281 -10.95 -8.38 -7.73
CA TRP A 281 -11.75 -9.53 -8.20
C TRP A 281 -11.34 -10.85 -7.58
N PHE A 282 -10.07 -11.02 -7.24
CA PHE A 282 -9.54 -12.22 -6.59
C PHE A 282 -8.68 -11.83 -5.39
N GLN A 283 -9.31 -11.80 -4.22
CA GLN A 283 -8.60 -11.52 -2.97
C GLN A 283 -7.55 -12.60 -2.67
N ASP A 284 -6.39 -12.17 -2.19
CA ASP A 284 -5.35 -13.09 -1.74
C ASP A 284 -5.82 -13.89 -0.51
N PRO A 285 -5.67 -15.23 -0.49
CA PRO A 285 -6.10 -16.05 0.63
C PRO A 285 -5.48 -15.64 1.97
N LEU A 286 -4.33 -14.95 1.95
CA LEU A 286 -3.58 -14.51 3.12
C LEU A 286 -3.58 -12.98 3.29
N ASP A 287 -4.55 -12.28 2.70
CA ASP A 287 -4.73 -10.82 2.73
C ASP A 287 -3.49 -10.01 2.28
N PHE A 288 -2.70 -10.56 1.35
CA PHE A 288 -1.47 -9.93 0.83
C PHE A 288 -0.40 -9.64 1.91
N LYS A 289 -0.55 -10.16 3.13
CA LYS A 289 0.35 -9.91 4.28
C LYS A 289 1.80 -10.25 3.98
N PHE A 290 2.03 -11.24 3.11
CA PHE A 290 3.36 -11.73 2.75
C PHE A 290 3.94 -11.07 1.49
N TRP A 291 3.12 -10.39 0.71
CA TRP A 291 3.41 -9.92 -0.64
C TRP A 291 3.89 -8.47 -0.70
N LEU A 292 3.25 -7.59 0.07
CA LEU A 292 3.45 -6.14 0.02
C LEU A 292 4.66 -5.56 0.80
N PRO A 293 5.47 -6.30 1.60
CA PRO A 293 6.65 -5.69 2.21
C PRO A 293 7.60 -5.09 1.15
N LYS A 294 8.02 -3.84 1.37
CA LYS A 294 8.85 -3.07 0.42
C LYS A 294 10.13 -3.80 -0.01
N ASP A 295 10.83 -4.44 0.93
CA ASP A 295 12.08 -5.15 0.63
C ASP A 295 11.86 -6.36 -0.30
N PHE A 296 10.69 -7.01 -0.19
CA PHE A 296 10.33 -8.16 -1.03
C PHE A 296 10.05 -7.74 -2.48
N ILE A 297 9.38 -6.58 -2.66
CA ILE A 297 9.16 -5.98 -3.98
C ILE A 297 10.48 -5.46 -4.54
N PHE A 298 11.26 -4.77 -3.73
CA PHE A 298 12.57 -4.23 -4.12
C PHE A 298 13.53 -5.32 -4.61
N LYS A 299 13.63 -6.46 -3.91
CA LYS A 299 14.47 -7.59 -4.33
C LYS A 299 14.14 -8.11 -5.74
N ARG A 300 12.92 -7.91 -6.24
CA ARG A 300 12.49 -8.32 -7.58
C ARG A 300 12.79 -7.29 -8.65
N ILE A 301 12.70 -6.01 -8.29
CA ILE A 301 12.94 -4.91 -9.22
C ILE A 301 14.40 -4.46 -9.24
N LYS A 302 15.21 -4.81 -8.23
CA LYS A 302 16.60 -4.32 -8.07
C LYS A 302 17.50 -4.60 -9.28
N LYS A 303 17.23 -5.68 -10.02
CA LYS A 303 17.95 -6.07 -11.24
C LYS A 303 17.71 -5.14 -12.44
N PHE A 304 16.75 -4.22 -12.34
CA PHE A 304 16.39 -3.23 -13.36
C PHE A 304 16.81 -1.80 -12.96
N LEU A 305 17.49 -1.64 -11.81
CA LEU A 305 17.93 -0.34 -11.34
C LEU A 305 19.11 0.17 -12.18
N ASN A 306 19.05 1.45 -12.56
CA ASN A 306 20.16 2.18 -13.22
C ASN A 306 20.79 1.44 -14.42
N ASN A 307 20.04 0.54 -15.07
CA ASN A 307 20.54 -0.30 -16.15
C ASN A 307 19.80 0.03 -17.45
N SER A 308 20.46 0.75 -18.34
CA SER A 308 19.95 1.11 -19.66
C SER A 308 19.77 -0.06 -20.62
N GLU A 309 20.33 -1.25 -20.30
CA GLU A 309 20.20 -2.46 -21.11
C GLU A 309 19.08 -3.39 -20.62
N ARG A 310 18.46 -3.09 -19.46
CA ARG A 310 17.45 -3.95 -18.84
C ARG A 310 16.24 -3.16 -18.37
N ASP A 311 15.40 -2.79 -19.33
CA ASP A 311 14.06 -2.31 -19.03
C ASP A 311 13.23 -3.40 -18.33
N TYR A 312 12.50 -3.00 -17.30
CA TYR A 312 11.43 -3.78 -16.73
C TYR A 312 10.40 -4.10 -17.80
N LYS A 313 10.18 -5.40 -17.99
CA LYS A 313 9.11 -5.96 -18.82
C LYS A 313 8.38 -7.03 -18.01
N PRO A 314 7.05 -7.16 -18.15
CA PRO A 314 6.30 -8.21 -17.48
C PRO A 314 6.92 -9.57 -17.74
N SER A 315 7.20 -10.30 -16.67
CA SER A 315 7.87 -11.60 -16.79
C SER A 315 6.92 -12.69 -17.30
N ILE A 316 5.61 -12.46 -17.17
CA ILE A 316 4.52 -13.40 -17.43
C ILE A 316 3.35 -12.64 -18.07
N PRO A 317 2.68 -13.23 -19.09
CA PRO A 317 1.45 -12.67 -19.64
C PRO A 317 0.35 -12.60 -18.58
N ALA A 318 -0.55 -11.62 -18.68
CA ALA A 318 -1.72 -11.60 -17.82
C ALA A 318 -2.66 -12.78 -18.11
N LYS A 319 -3.51 -13.09 -17.14
CA LYS A 319 -4.57 -14.08 -17.28
C LYS A 319 -5.92 -13.40 -17.20
N HIS A 320 -6.81 -13.86 -18.07
CA HIS A 320 -8.15 -13.31 -18.19
C HIS A 320 -9.12 -14.27 -17.54
N TYR A 321 -9.99 -13.75 -16.68
CA TYR A 321 -11.01 -14.55 -16.02
C TYR A 321 -12.40 -13.98 -16.26
N VAL A 322 -13.38 -14.88 -16.23
CA VAL A 322 -14.79 -14.54 -16.36
C VAL A 322 -15.36 -14.11 -15.01
N ILE A 323 -15.76 -12.84 -14.92
CA ILE A 323 -16.44 -12.27 -13.75
C ILE A 323 -17.93 -12.05 -14.09
N PRO A 324 -18.87 -12.47 -13.21
CA PRO A 324 -20.28 -12.28 -13.46
C PRO A 324 -20.70 -10.80 -13.40
N LYS A 325 -21.66 -10.42 -14.24
CA LYS A 325 -22.33 -9.12 -14.26
C LYS A 325 -23.82 -9.31 -14.02
N SER A 326 -24.49 -8.27 -13.52
CA SER A 326 -25.94 -8.25 -13.40
C SER A 326 -26.60 -8.59 -14.74
N GLY A 327 -27.65 -9.43 -14.69
CA GLY A 327 -28.28 -10.00 -15.88
C GLY A 327 -27.52 -11.17 -16.51
N PHE A 328 -26.66 -11.87 -15.76
CA PHE A 328 -25.98 -13.11 -16.15
C PHE A 328 -24.99 -12.99 -17.32
N SER A 329 -24.68 -11.77 -17.75
CA SER A 329 -23.58 -11.52 -18.69
C SER A 329 -22.23 -11.56 -17.96
N THR A 330 -21.14 -11.47 -18.72
CA THR A 330 -19.77 -11.56 -18.19
C THR A 330 -19.00 -10.26 -18.42
N ARG A 331 -17.95 -10.05 -17.61
CA ARG A 331 -16.89 -9.08 -17.86
C ARG A 331 -15.53 -9.79 -17.70
N PRO A 332 -14.54 -9.50 -18.55
CA PRO A 332 -13.19 -10.04 -18.39
C PRO A 332 -12.45 -9.28 -17.29
N SER A 333 -11.85 -10.01 -16.34
CA SER A 333 -10.79 -9.46 -15.50
C SER A 333 -9.42 -9.64 -16.17
N ILE A 334 -8.47 -8.76 -15.88
CA ILE A 334 -7.07 -8.90 -16.30
C ILE A 334 -6.22 -9.04 -15.03
N GLU A 335 -5.82 -10.27 -14.72
CA GLU A 335 -4.99 -10.59 -13.57
C GLU A 335 -3.51 -10.65 -13.97
N THR A 336 -2.73 -9.75 -13.38
CA THR A 336 -1.31 -9.55 -13.66
C THR A 336 -0.45 -10.00 -12.48
N SER A 337 0.87 -9.94 -12.62
CA SER A 337 1.76 -10.11 -11.47
C SER A 337 1.59 -8.95 -10.48
N LEU A 338 1.92 -9.16 -9.20
CA LEU A 338 1.91 -8.07 -8.23
C LEU A 338 2.98 -7.01 -8.53
N ILE A 339 4.12 -7.44 -9.09
CA ILE A 339 5.21 -6.51 -9.45
C ILE A 339 4.76 -5.60 -10.57
N ASP A 340 4.09 -6.16 -11.58
CA ASP A 340 3.48 -5.41 -12.67
C ASP A 340 2.53 -4.33 -12.12
N ARG A 341 1.70 -4.68 -11.12
CA ARG A 341 0.77 -3.73 -10.49
C ARG A 341 1.47 -2.64 -9.70
N VAL A 342 2.57 -2.95 -8.99
CA VAL A 342 3.33 -1.92 -8.27
C VAL A 342 3.97 -0.94 -9.25
N ILE A 343 4.57 -1.44 -10.34
CA ILE A 343 5.17 -0.60 -11.37
C ILE A 343 4.09 0.23 -12.09
N TYR A 344 2.98 -0.39 -12.47
CA TYR A 344 1.83 0.30 -13.07
C TYR A 344 1.29 1.41 -12.16
N GLN A 345 1.07 1.11 -10.87
CA GLN A 345 0.65 2.11 -9.89
C GLN A 345 1.66 3.25 -9.77
N ALA A 346 2.96 2.96 -9.76
CA ALA A 346 4.01 3.98 -9.63
C ALA A 346 4.08 4.91 -10.84
N TYR A 347 3.84 4.39 -12.05
CA TYR A 347 3.73 5.17 -13.27
C TYR A 347 2.47 6.05 -13.28
N ILE A 348 1.30 5.50 -12.91
CA ILE A 348 0.07 6.29 -12.81
C ILE A 348 0.13 7.33 -11.68
N ASP A 349 0.82 7.03 -10.57
CA ASP A 349 1.05 8.00 -9.50
C ASP A 349 1.70 9.28 -10.04
N LYS A 350 2.68 9.15 -10.94
CA LYS A 350 3.41 10.28 -11.53
C LYS A 350 2.59 10.96 -12.62
N LEU A 351 1.94 10.20 -13.51
CA LEU A 351 1.06 10.77 -14.53
C LEU A 351 -0.12 11.55 -13.94
N SER A 352 -0.79 10.99 -12.93
CA SER A 352 -1.95 11.66 -12.32
C SER A 352 -1.60 12.96 -11.60
N GLU A 353 -0.43 13.00 -10.97
CA GLU A 353 0.11 14.21 -10.34
C GLU A 353 0.34 15.35 -11.36
N HIS A 354 0.70 15.01 -12.59
CA HIS A 354 0.97 15.99 -13.66
C HIS A 354 -0.20 16.23 -14.61
N LEU A 355 -1.14 15.30 -14.79
CA LEU A 355 -2.16 15.39 -15.84
C LEU A 355 -3.59 15.61 -15.34
N ASP A 356 -3.91 15.46 -14.04
CA ASP A 356 -5.31 15.61 -13.58
C ASP A 356 -5.92 16.98 -13.88
N PHE A 357 -5.08 18.04 -13.91
CA PHE A 357 -5.54 19.41 -14.15
C PHE A 357 -6.22 19.61 -15.51
N ILE A 358 -5.98 18.73 -16.48
CA ILE A 358 -6.58 18.81 -17.82
C ILE A 358 -8.06 18.39 -17.84
N LEU A 359 -8.52 17.69 -16.78
CA LEU A 359 -9.89 17.20 -16.67
C LEU A 359 -10.81 18.32 -16.17
N ASP A 360 -11.92 18.54 -16.87
CA ASP A 360 -12.94 19.55 -16.52
C ASP A 360 -13.50 19.33 -15.10
N ASN A 361 -13.92 20.40 -14.43
CA ASN A 361 -14.48 20.32 -13.07
C ASN A 361 -15.83 19.57 -12.99
N LYS A 362 -16.45 19.28 -14.13
CA LYS A 362 -17.67 18.45 -14.25
C LYS A 362 -17.40 16.94 -14.26
N ILE A 363 -16.12 16.54 -14.17
CA ILE A 363 -15.68 15.15 -14.04
C ILE A 363 -15.33 14.86 -12.57
N TYR A 364 -16.13 14.00 -11.92
CA TYR A 364 -16.08 13.83 -10.47
C TYR A 364 -15.24 12.62 -10.03
N SER A 365 -15.24 11.55 -10.81
CA SER A 365 -14.66 10.26 -10.45
C SER A 365 -13.14 10.20 -10.66
N PHE A 366 -12.41 9.49 -9.79
CA PHE A 366 -10.96 9.22 -9.92
C PHE A 366 -10.10 10.46 -10.23
N ARG A 367 -10.41 11.57 -9.53
CA ARG A 367 -9.66 12.83 -9.56
C ARG A 367 -8.53 12.81 -8.55
N TYR A 368 -7.34 13.23 -8.98
CA TYR A 368 -6.11 13.15 -8.17
C TYR A 368 -6.26 13.91 -6.84
N ASN A 369 -5.88 13.25 -5.74
CA ASN A 369 -5.92 13.85 -4.42
C ASN A 369 -4.54 14.38 -4.03
N SER A 370 -4.35 15.70 -4.17
CA SER A 370 -3.17 16.41 -3.65
C SER A 370 -3.26 16.73 -2.15
N GLY A 371 -4.42 16.49 -1.51
CA GLY A 371 -4.70 16.86 -0.13
C GLY A 371 -4.30 15.81 0.92
N LYS A 372 -5.03 15.79 2.03
CA LYS A 372 -4.75 14.88 3.16
C LYS A 372 -4.83 13.41 2.74
N ASN A 373 -3.95 12.59 3.31
CA ASN A 373 -3.83 11.15 3.04
C ASN A 373 -3.48 10.77 1.58
N ASN A 374 -2.94 11.69 0.78
CA ASN A 374 -2.48 11.43 -0.59
C ASN A 374 -1.47 10.27 -0.71
N ASN A 375 -0.70 9.99 0.35
CA ASN A 375 0.20 8.83 0.41
C ASN A 375 -0.52 7.47 0.45
N LYS A 376 -1.79 7.44 0.88
CA LYS A 376 -2.59 6.20 0.98
C LYS A 376 -3.65 6.11 -0.12
N TYR A 377 -4.26 7.24 -0.48
CA TYR A 377 -5.32 7.31 -1.49
C TYR A 377 -4.86 8.20 -2.63
N ILE A 378 -4.73 7.64 -3.83
CA ILE A 378 -4.36 8.38 -5.05
C ILE A 378 -5.44 9.37 -5.46
N PHE A 379 -6.72 9.01 -5.33
CA PHE A 379 -7.86 9.84 -5.71
C PHE A 379 -8.68 10.31 -4.51
N HIS A 380 -9.53 11.30 -4.76
CA HIS A 380 -10.56 11.69 -3.79
C HIS A 380 -11.52 10.53 -3.51
N TYR A 381 -12.13 10.53 -2.32
CA TYR A 381 -13.05 9.48 -1.90
C TYR A 381 -14.23 9.35 -2.89
N SER A 382 -14.36 8.16 -3.48
CA SER A 382 -15.29 7.84 -4.55
C SER A 382 -16.74 8.14 -4.21
N ILE A 383 -17.17 7.80 -2.99
CA ILE A 383 -18.53 8.07 -2.48
C ILE A 383 -18.79 9.58 -2.40
N GLU A 384 -17.86 10.37 -1.86
CA GLU A 384 -18.03 11.82 -1.73
C GLU A 384 -18.13 12.48 -3.11
N GLN A 385 -17.31 12.06 -4.06
CA GLN A 385 -17.35 12.56 -5.43
C GLN A 385 -18.63 12.15 -6.17
N TRP A 386 -19.12 10.94 -5.94
CA TRP A 386 -20.39 10.49 -6.50
C TRP A 386 -21.56 11.28 -5.93
N MET A 387 -21.55 11.57 -4.62
CA MET A 387 -22.56 12.45 -4.03
C MET A 387 -22.54 13.83 -4.69
N LYS A 388 -21.36 14.43 -4.91
CA LYS A 388 -21.25 15.73 -5.61
C LYS A 388 -21.83 15.67 -7.02
N TYR A 389 -21.51 14.63 -7.78
CA TYR A 389 -22.07 14.38 -9.12
C TYR A 389 -23.61 14.35 -9.11
N VAL A 390 -24.19 13.63 -8.15
CA VAL A 390 -25.64 13.50 -8.04
C VAL A 390 -26.31 14.78 -7.51
N TYR A 391 -25.74 15.42 -6.48
CA TYR A 391 -26.27 16.68 -5.94
C TYR A 391 -26.20 17.81 -6.98
N GLN A 392 -25.14 17.87 -7.78
CA GLN A 392 -25.02 18.84 -8.86
C GLN A 392 -26.11 18.62 -9.92
N THR A 393 -26.38 17.35 -10.29
CA THR A 393 -27.49 17.02 -11.20
C THR A 393 -28.82 17.52 -10.61
N LYS A 394 -29.10 17.21 -9.34
CA LYS A 394 -30.33 17.62 -8.65
C LYS A 394 -30.50 19.14 -8.63
N PHE A 395 -29.42 19.87 -8.35
CA PHE A 395 -29.46 21.32 -8.19
C PHE A 395 -29.88 22.03 -9.49
N ILE A 396 -29.44 21.52 -10.63
CA ILE A 396 -29.76 22.10 -11.95
C ILE A 396 -31.10 21.58 -12.50
N LEU A 397 -31.48 20.35 -12.18
CA LEU A 397 -32.73 19.75 -12.64
C LEU A 397 -33.94 20.39 -11.93
N ASN A 398 -34.64 21.27 -12.63
CA ASN A 398 -35.79 22.03 -12.13
C ASN A 398 -36.83 22.24 -13.24
N GLU A 399 -37.85 23.06 -12.99
CA GLU A 399 -38.92 23.30 -13.97
C GLU A 399 -38.45 24.05 -15.23
N GLU A 400 -37.41 24.89 -15.13
CA GLU A 400 -36.83 25.63 -16.27
C GLU A 400 -35.90 24.76 -17.13
N SER A 401 -35.29 23.73 -16.53
CA SER A 401 -34.44 22.74 -17.21
C SER A 401 -34.84 21.31 -16.81
N PRO A 402 -36.02 20.82 -17.27
CA PRO A 402 -36.65 19.63 -16.71
C PRO A 402 -36.16 18.33 -17.33
N TYR A 403 -35.39 18.35 -18.43
CA TYR A 403 -35.01 17.12 -19.13
C TYR A 403 -33.65 16.62 -18.68
N LEU A 404 -33.59 15.39 -18.18
CA LEU A 404 -32.36 14.70 -17.79
C LEU A 404 -32.07 13.57 -18.78
N VAL A 405 -30.94 13.67 -19.47
CA VAL A 405 -30.32 12.55 -20.19
C VAL A 405 -29.47 11.76 -19.20
N ILE A 406 -29.71 10.45 -19.14
CA ILE A 406 -28.82 9.48 -18.47
C ILE A 406 -28.25 8.59 -19.56
N ALA A 407 -26.93 8.48 -19.65
CA ALA A 407 -26.23 7.69 -20.65
C ALA A 407 -25.10 6.85 -20.01
N ASP A 408 -24.81 5.72 -20.63
CA ASP A 408 -23.80 4.73 -20.22
C ASP A 408 -23.04 4.28 -21.47
N ILE A 409 -21.78 3.89 -21.33
CA ILE A 409 -20.92 3.45 -22.44
C ILE A 409 -20.83 1.92 -22.43
N THR A 410 -21.10 1.29 -23.58
CA THR A 410 -21.06 -0.18 -23.70
C THR A 410 -19.64 -0.71 -23.53
N ASN A 411 -19.47 -1.63 -22.56
CA ASN A 411 -18.22 -2.35 -22.25
C ASN A 411 -16.98 -1.44 -22.29
N PHE A 412 -17.08 -0.28 -21.64
CA PHE A 412 -16.15 0.83 -21.80
C PHE A 412 -14.67 0.42 -21.72
N TYR A 413 -14.25 -0.21 -20.62
CA TYR A 413 -12.86 -0.59 -20.40
C TYR A 413 -12.32 -1.57 -21.45
N GLU A 414 -13.16 -2.47 -21.97
CA GLU A 414 -12.79 -3.46 -22.98
C GLU A 414 -12.63 -2.83 -24.37
N ASN A 415 -13.31 -1.72 -24.62
CA ASN A 415 -13.33 -1.02 -25.90
C ASN A 415 -12.33 0.15 -25.97
N ILE A 416 -11.56 0.43 -24.91
CA ILE A 416 -10.49 1.42 -24.96
C ILE A 416 -9.39 0.91 -25.90
N HIS A 417 -9.22 1.57 -27.03
CA HIS A 417 -8.13 1.29 -27.96
C HIS A 417 -6.81 1.85 -27.41
N ILE A 418 -5.81 0.98 -27.24
CA ILE A 418 -4.55 1.30 -26.57
C ILE A 418 -3.74 2.33 -27.38
N GLY A 419 -3.67 2.19 -28.71
CA GLY A 419 -2.97 3.16 -29.58
C GLY A 419 -3.51 4.58 -29.41
N LEU A 420 -4.80 4.80 -29.67
CA LEU A 420 -5.52 6.05 -29.39
C LEU A 420 -5.31 6.59 -27.96
N LEU A 421 -5.36 5.75 -26.93
CA LEU A 421 -5.09 6.18 -25.56
C LEU A 421 -3.67 6.76 -25.42
N ILE A 422 -2.67 6.05 -25.95
CA ILE A 422 -1.27 6.44 -25.88
C ILE A 422 -1.01 7.71 -26.69
N GLU A 423 -1.57 7.80 -27.90
CA GLU A 423 -1.49 8.99 -28.76
C GLU A 423 -2.11 10.22 -28.08
N ASN A 424 -3.33 10.09 -27.55
CA ASN A 424 -4.00 11.17 -26.84
C ASN A 424 -3.16 11.69 -25.66
N ILE A 425 -2.52 10.79 -24.89
CA ILE A 425 -1.68 11.22 -23.76
C ILE A 425 -0.39 11.89 -24.25
N LYS A 426 0.23 11.40 -25.33
CA LYS A 426 1.42 12.03 -25.92
C LYS A 426 1.12 13.44 -26.43
N GLU A 427 -0.01 13.63 -27.10
CA GLU A 427 -0.49 14.96 -27.53
C GLU A 427 -0.64 15.90 -26.32
N LEU A 428 -1.28 15.43 -25.24
CA LEU A 428 -1.42 16.22 -24.01
C LEU A 428 -0.08 16.57 -23.36
N ILE A 429 0.88 15.65 -23.36
CA ILE A 429 2.22 15.90 -22.83
C ILE A 429 2.92 16.98 -23.66
N HIS A 430 2.89 16.83 -24.99
CA HIS A 430 3.46 17.81 -25.91
C HIS A 430 2.82 19.20 -25.73
N ASP A 431 1.50 19.29 -25.66
CA ASP A 431 0.80 20.57 -25.57
C ASP A 431 1.05 21.31 -24.24
N HIS A 432 1.22 20.59 -23.14
CA HIS A 432 1.32 21.19 -21.81
C HIS A 432 2.74 21.24 -21.22
N PHE A 433 3.67 20.41 -21.68
CA PHE A 433 5.01 20.28 -21.08
C PHE A 433 6.18 20.52 -22.05
N ARG A 434 5.92 21.00 -23.28
CA ARG A 434 6.98 21.29 -24.27
C ARG A 434 8.13 22.15 -23.76
N GLN A 435 7.86 23.09 -22.85
CA GLN A 435 8.89 24.00 -22.31
C GLN A 435 9.74 23.36 -21.20
N ASN A 436 9.34 22.20 -20.68
CA ASN A 436 10.09 21.44 -19.67
C ASN A 436 10.53 20.10 -20.28
N GLU A 437 11.61 20.14 -21.06
CA GLU A 437 12.13 18.98 -21.79
C GLU A 437 12.41 17.79 -20.87
N SER A 438 12.97 18.03 -19.68
CA SER A 438 13.27 16.97 -18.70
C SER A 438 11.99 16.23 -18.25
N LEU A 439 10.96 16.98 -17.86
CA LEU A 439 9.68 16.41 -17.44
C LEU A 439 8.95 15.76 -18.62
N SER A 440 8.91 16.40 -19.79
CA SER A 440 8.29 15.85 -20.99
C SER A 440 8.90 14.50 -21.37
N ASN A 441 10.23 14.43 -21.42
CA ASN A 441 10.97 13.20 -21.70
C ASN A 441 10.68 12.10 -20.67
N GLU A 442 10.59 12.46 -19.38
CA GLU A 442 10.25 11.49 -18.34
C GLU A 442 8.81 10.97 -18.49
N LEU A 443 7.84 11.85 -18.74
CA LEU A 443 6.44 11.47 -18.96
C LEU A 443 6.30 10.58 -20.20
N GLU A 444 7.00 10.88 -21.31
CA GLU A 444 7.00 10.04 -22.51
C GLU A 444 7.57 8.64 -22.25
N LYS A 445 8.66 8.53 -21.49
CA LYS A 445 9.20 7.22 -21.06
C LYS A 445 8.16 6.43 -20.27
N ILE A 446 7.44 7.09 -19.36
CA ILE A 446 6.35 6.45 -18.61
C ILE A 446 5.27 5.92 -19.56
N ILE A 447 4.83 6.71 -20.53
CA ILE A 447 3.81 6.30 -21.49
C ILE A 447 4.26 5.11 -22.33
N ASN A 448 5.50 5.11 -22.81
CA ASN A 448 6.05 3.97 -23.57
C ASN A 448 6.14 2.71 -22.68
N ALA A 449 6.53 2.86 -21.41
CA ALA A 449 6.55 1.74 -20.46
C ALA A 449 5.14 1.19 -20.19
N LEU A 450 4.14 2.06 -20.00
CA LEU A 450 2.74 1.67 -19.85
C LEU A 450 2.19 0.94 -21.08
N GLN A 451 2.48 1.44 -22.28
CA GLN A 451 2.11 0.77 -23.53
C GLN A 451 2.70 -0.65 -23.57
N SER A 452 3.98 -0.80 -23.20
CA SER A 452 4.63 -2.11 -23.15
C SER A 452 3.98 -3.04 -22.11
N LEU A 453 3.55 -2.53 -20.94
CA LEU A 453 2.85 -3.32 -19.93
C LEU A 453 1.50 -3.83 -20.46
N ILE A 454 0.65 -2.92 -20.93
CA ILE A 454 -0.73 -3.24 -21.36
C ILE A 454 -0.70 -4.16 -22.58
N THR A 455 0.15 -3.88 -23.57
CA THR A 455 0.29 -4.75 -24.76
C THR A 455 0.71 -6.16 -24.37
N LYS A 456 1.61 -6.30 -23.38
CA LYS A 456 2.05 -7.60 -22.90
C LYS A 456 0.97 -8.35 -22.12
N TRP A 457 0.13 -7.63 -21.37
CA TRP A 457 -1.02 -8.23 -20.69
C TRP A 457 -2.07 -8.75 -21.67
N ASN A 458 -2.29 -8.01 -22.76
CA ASN A 458 -3.31 -8.34 -23.76
C ASN A 458 -2.80 -9.26 -24.87
N GLU A 459 -1.54 -9.71 -24.84
CA GLU A 459 -0.90 -10.43 -25.96
C GLU A 459 -1.62 -11.72 -26.37
N LYS A 460 -2.40 -12.31 -25.45
CA LYS A 460 -3.17 -13.55 -25.68
C LYS A 460 -4.62 -13.31 -26.07
N LEU A 461 -5.08 -12.05 -26.07
CA LEU A 461 -6.42 -11.70 -26.52
C LEU A 461 -6.46 -11.63 -28.04
N ILE A 462 -7.59 -12.03 -28.63
CA ILE A 462 -7.85 -11.85 -30.05
C ILE A 462 -7.77 -10.36 -30.41
N ASN A 463 -8.37 -9.50 -29.57
CA ASN A 463 -8.36 -8.05 -29.72
C ASN A 463 -7.27 -7.40 -28.85
N LYS A 464 -6.01 -7.81 -29.02
CA LYS A 464 -4.87 -7.35 -28.19
C LYS A 464 -4.65 -5.83 -28.13
N GLU A 465 -5.20 -5.09 -29.11
CA GLU A 465 -5.11 -3.63 -29.23
C GLU A 465 -6.12 -2.88 -28.36
N PHE A 466 -7.06 -3.60 -27.75
CA PHE A 466 -8.13 -3.04 -26.93
C PHE A 466 -8.07 -3.57 -25.50
N GLY A 467 -8.57 -2.78 -24.57
CA GLY A 467 -8.75 -3.20 -23.19
C GLY A 467 -7.66 -2.72 -22.24
N ILE A 468 -8.06 -2.19 -21.09
CA ILE A 468 -7.18 -1.99 -19.94
C ILE A 468 -7.75 -2.70 -18.70
N PRO A 469 -6.94 -3.04 -17.69
CA PRO A 469 -7.42 -3.79 -16.53
C PRO A 469 -8.57 -3.10 -15.80
N GLN A 470 -9.71 -3.78 -15.68
CA GLN A 470 -10.88 -3.31 -14.93
C GLN A 470 -10.66 -3.44 -13.41
N ASN A 471 -11.37 -2.62 -12.62
CA ASN A 471 -11.33 -2.65 -11.15
C ASN A 471 -9.91 -2.41 -10.60
N ARG A 472 -9.25 -1.40 -11.17
CA ARG A 472 -7.95 -0.88 -10.75
C ARG A 472 -8.05 0.64 -10.75
N ASP A 473 -7.80 1.27 -9.61
CA ASP A 473 -7.75 2.72 -9.47
C ASP A 473 -6.86 3.36 -10.55
N ALA A 474 -5.68 2.77 -10.77
CA ALA A 474 -4.72 3.20 -11.77
C ALA A 474 -5.29 3.24 -13.21
N SER A 475 -6.07 2.23 -13.60
CA SER A 475 -6.71 2.18 -14.93
C SER A 475 -7.86 3.17 -15.06
N SER A 476 -8.61 3.41 -13.99
CA SER A 476 -9.72 4.37 -13.99
C SER A 476 -9.25 5.80 -14.32
N PHE A 477 -8.04 6.18 -13.90
CA PHE A 477 -7.46 7.46 -14.31
C PHE A 477 -7.17 7.52 -15.81
N LEU A 478 -6.53 6.49 -16.37
CA LEU A 478 -6.32 6.43 -17.83
C LEU A 478 -7.64 6.47 -18.60
N ALA A 479 -8.68 5.81 -18.08
CA ALA A 479 -10.01 5.82 -18.66
C ALA A 479 -10.64 7.23 -18.67
N ASN A 480 -10.46 8.02 -17.60
CA ASN A 480 -10.85 9.43 -17.58
C ASN A 480 -10.11 10.26 -18.64
N ILE A 481 -8.80 10.05 -18.77
CA ILE A 481 -7.98 10.77 -19.77
C ILE A 481 -8.44 10.42 -21.19
N PHE A 482 -8.78 9.15 -21.46
CA PHE A 482 -9.35 8.73 -22.74
C PHE A 482 -10.63 9.49 -23.08
N LEU A 483 -11.53 9.67 -22.10
CA LEU A 483 -12.81 10.35 -22.29
C LEU A 483 -12.71 11.88 -22.37
N LYS A 484 -11.56 12.49 -22.02
CA LYS A 484 -11.37 13.95 -22.03
C LYS A 484 -11.75 14.59 -23.37
N LYS A 485 -11.42 13.93 -24.49
CA LYS A 485 -11.72 14.46 -25.83
C LYS A 485 -13.24 14.56 -26.04
N ILE A 486 -13.99 13.55 -25.60
CA ILE A 486 -15.46 13.53 -25.65
C ILE A 486 -16.05 14.61 -24.74
N ASP A 487 -15.51 14.74 -23.51
CA ASP A 487 -15.97 15.77 -22.58
C ASP A 487 -15.78 17.18 -23.17
N ASN A 488 -14.63 17.44 -23.80
CA ASN A 488 -14.35 18.73 -24.44
C ASN A 488 -15.29 19.01 -25.62
N ILE A 489 -15.61 18.00 -26.43
CA ILE A 489 -16.58 18.13 -27.53
C ILE A 489 -17.95 18.49 -26.95
N MET A 490 -18.41 17.78 -25.92
CA MET A 490 -19.74 18.00 -25.35
C MET A 490 -19.84 19.37 -24.67
N ILE A 491 -18.86 19.73 -23.84
CA ILE A 491 -18.90 20.95 -23.03
C ILE A 491 -18.59 22.19 -23.89
N ASN A 492 -17.45 22.18 -24.58
CA ASN A 492 -16.89 23.39 -25.20
C ASN A 492 -17.28 23.54 -26.67
N THR A 493 -17.36 22.45 -27.43
CA THR A 493 -17.72 22.53 -28.87
C THR A 493 -19.23 22.58 -29.07
N ASN A 494 -19.98 21.72 -28.38
CA ASN A 494 -21.43 21.61 -28.54
C ASN A 494 -22.22 22.47 -27.54
N GLY A 495 -21.57 23.04 -26.52
CA GLY A 495 -22.16 24.00 -25.59
C GLY A 495 -23.01 23.41 -24.47
N TYR A 496 -22.91 22.10 -24.17
CA TYR A 496 -23.69 21.47 -23.09
C TYR A 496 -23.11 21.83 -21.70
N SER A 497 -23.51 22.99 -21.16
CA SER A 497 -23.00 23.53 -19.90
C SER A 497 -23.30 22.65 -18.68
N PHE A 498 -24.38 21.87 -18.72
CA PHE A 498 -24.82 20.97 -17.64
C PHE A 498 -24.55 19.49 -17.96
N TYR A 499 -23.40 19.23 -18.57
CA TYR A 499 -22.84 17.90 -18.74
C TYR A 499 -22.05 17.51 -17.49
N TYR A 500 -22.30 16.33 -16.93
CA TYR A 500 -21.59 15.79 -15.77
C TYR A 500 -21.22 14.34 -16.00
N ARG A 501 -20.03 13.92 -15.54
CA ARG A 501 -19.56 12.54 -15.71
C ARG A 501 -18.97 11.95 -14.44
N TYR A 502 -19.33 10.68 -14.21
CA TYR A 502 -18.71 9.81 -13.21
C TYR A 502 -18.30 8.50 -13.91
N MET A 503 -17.02 8.34 -14.24
CA MET A 503 -16.50 7.28 -15.11
C MET A 503 -17.24 7.24 -16.45
N ASP A 504 -17.93 6.15 -16.78
CA ASP A 504 -18.75 5.94 -17.96
C ASP A 504 -20.21 6.38 -17.79
N ASP A 505 -20.65 6.71 -16.56
CA ASP A 505 -21.96 7.29 -16.30
C ASP A 505 -21.96 8.78 -16.69
N ILE A 506 -22.83 9.14 -17.63
CA ILE A 506 -22.96 10.50 -18.16
C ILE A 506 -24.36 11.03 -17.86
N ARG A 507 -24.44 12.28 -17.39
CA ARG A 507 -25.68 13.03 -17.21
C ARG A 507 -25.63 14.35 -17.96
N ILE A 508 -26.72 14.70 -18.63
CA ILE A 508 -26.87 15.98 -19.33
C ILE A 508 -28.24 16.57 -19.00
N VAL A 509 -28.27 17.76 -18.41
CA VAL A 509 -29.53 18.47 -18.13
C VAL A 509 -29.82 19.44 -19.28
N CYS A 510 -31.03 19.36 -19.85
CA CYS A 510 -31.49 20.11 -21.02
C CYS A 510 -32.80 20.85 -20.72
N LYS A 511 -33.05 21.93 -21.47
CA LYS A 511 -34.26 22.75 -21.35
C LYS A 511 -35.46 22.15 -22.09
N THR A 512 -35.19 21.46 -23.19
CA THR A 512 -36.24 20.84 -24.02
C THR A 512 -35.94 19.38 -24.34
N GLU A 513 -36.98 18.59 -24.62
CA GLU A 513 -36.81 17.21 -25.05
C GLU A 513 -36.04 17.10 -26.37
N SER A 514 -36.23 18.08 -27.26
CA SER A 514 -35.50 18.14 -28.53
C SER A 514 -34.00 18.37 -28.33
N GLU A 515 -33.63 19.23 -27.38
CA GLU A 515 -32.25 19.43 -26.95
C GLU A 515 -31.67 18.15 -26.33
N ALA A 516 -32.44 17.43 -25.50
CA ALA A 516 -32.02 16.15 -24.94
C ALA A 516 -31.76 15.09 -26.01
N ARG A 517 -32.65 14.98 -27.02
CA ARG A 517 -32.43 14.10 -28.19
C ARG A 517 -31.19 14.49 -28.99
N LYS A 518 -30.97 15.79 -29.19
CA LYS A 518 -29.77 16.32 -29.86
C LYS A 518 -28.51 15.99 -29.07
N ALA A 519 -28.54 16.12 -27.74
CA ALA A 519 -27.43 15.79 -26.85
C ALA A 519 -27.02 14.32 -26.95
N ILE A 520 -27.98 13.39 -26.99
CA ILE A 520 -27.70 11.97 -27.22
C ILE A 520 -27.06 11.73 -28.59
N CYS A 521 -27.57 12.38 -29.64
CA CYS A 521 -27.03 12.26 -31.00
C CYS A 521 -25.58 12.77 -31.08
N ASP A 522 -25.32 13.95 -30.50
CA ASP A 522 -23.99 14.56 -30.45
C ASP A 522 -23.01 13.72 -29.62
N LEU A 523 -23.46 13.20 -28.47
CA LEU A 523 -22.67 12.29 -27.63
C LEU A 523 -22.34 10.99 -28.38
N SER A 524 -23.31 10.41 -29.09
CA SER A 524 -23.10 9.21 -29.90
C SER A 524 -22.06 9.43 -30.99
N LYS A 525 -22.10 10.58 -31.68
CA LYS A 525 -21.09 10.95 -32.69
C LYS A 525 -19.70 11.10 -32.07
N ALA A 526 -19.59 11.80 -30.94
CA ALA A 526 -18.32 12.00 -30.24
C ALA A 526 -17.70 10.67 -29.75
N LEU A 527 -18.52 9.76 -29.23
CA LEU A 527 -18.08 8.43 -28.81
C LEU A 527 -17.61 7.59 -29.99
N ARG A 528 -18.35 7.57 -31.10
CA ARG A 528 -17.99 6.79 -32.31
C ARG A 528 -16.65 7.21 -32.91
N GLN A 529 -16.32 8.51 -32.86
CA GLN A 529 -15.01 9.01 -33.31
C GLN A 529 -13.83 8.44 -32.51
N ASN A 530 -14.07 7.88 -31.32
CA ASN A 530 -13.06 7.26 -30.46
C ASN A 530 -13.27 5.75 -30.31
N GLY A 531 -14.03 5.11 -31.21
CA GLY A 531 -14.30 3.67 -31.18
C GLY A 531 -15.24 3.21 -30.07
N LEU A 532 -15.95 4.13 -29.40
CA LEU A 532 -16.88 3.83 -28.32
C LEU A 532 -18.34 3.90 -28.80
N ASN A 533 -19.23 3.21 -28.08
CA ASN A 533 -20.65 3.19 -28.37
C ASN A 533 -21.48 3.44 -27.09
N LEU A 534 -22.60 4.14 -27.26
CA LEU A 534 -23.61 4.26 -26.21
C LEU A 534 -24.30 2.94 -25.96
N ASN A 535 -24.61 2.70 -24.69
CA ASN A 535 -25.49 1.64 -24.28
C ASN A 535 -26.94 2.08 -24.46
N SER A 536 -27.53 1.76 -25.61
CA SER A 536 -28.87 2.22 -25.99
C SER A 536 -29.96 1.78 -25.01
N SER A 537 -29.86 0.60 -24.40
CA SER A 537 -30.85 0.10 -23.44
C SER A 537 -30.81 0.81 -22.08
N LYS A 538 -29.64 1.33 -21.70
CA LYS A 538 -29.47 2.14 -20.49
C LYS A 538 -29.61 3.65 -20.72
N THR A 539 -29.54 4.09 -21.97
CA THR A 539 -29.65 5.51 -22.32
C THR A 539 -31.11 5.95 -22.28
N LYS A 540 -31.44 6.97 -21.48
CA LYS A 540 -32.83 7.42 -21.24
C LYS A 540 -32.92 8.94 -21.22
N ILE A 541 -34.06 9.46 -21.65
CA ILE A 541 -34.48 10.85 -21.41
C ILE A 541 -35.59 10.81 -20.37
N LEU A 542 -35.40 11.50 -19.25
CA LEU A 542 -36.39 11.63 -18.18
C LEU A 542 -36.83 13.10 -18.09
N CYS A 543 -38.09 13.35 -17.75
CA CYS A 543 -38.66 14.69 -17.64
C CYS A 543 -39.13 14.95 -16.21
N PHE A 544 -38.57 15.96 -15.55
CA PHE A 544 -38.79 16.27 -14.14
C PHE A 544 -40.24 16.71 -13.84
N THR A 545 -40.91 17.33 -14.81
CA THR A 545 -42.31 17.75 -14.68
C THR A 545 -43.31 16.63 -14.99
N ASN A 546 -42.85 15.51 -15.57
CA ASN A 546 -43.69 14.34 -15.78
C ASN A 546 -43.67 13.46 -14.52
N GLN A 547 -44.85 13.16 -13.97
CA GLN A 547 -44.98 12.45 -12.69
C GLN A 547 -44.41 11.02 -12.71
N GLN A 548 -44.59 10.27 -13.80
CA GLN A 548 -44.03 8.92 -13.95
C GLN A 548 -42.49 8.96 -14.06
N HIS A 549 -41.96 9.94 -14.78
CA HIS A 549 -40.51 10.12 -14.90
C HIS A 549 -39.88 10.62 -13.59
N LYS A 550 -40.62 11.39 -12.79
CA LYS A 550 -40.14 11.93 -11.50
C LYS A 550 -39.75 10.82 -10.53
N GLU A 551 -40.49 9.72 -10.47
CA GLU A 551 -40.15 8.56 -9.64
C GLU A 551 -38.81 7.93 -10.07
N ASN A 552 -38.62 7.70 -11.38
CA ASN A 552 -37.36 7.19 -11.94
C ASN A 552 -36.19 8.16 -11.71
N ILE A 553 -36.44 9.47 -11.82
CA ILE A 553 -35.43 10.49 -11.51
C ILE A 553 -35.03 10.38 -10.04
N LEU A 554 -35.99 10.27 -9.11
CA LEU A 554 -35.73 10.18 -7.67
C LEU A 554 -34.85 8.97 -7.31
N GLU A 555 -34.95 7.84 -8.02
CA GLU A 555 -34.04 6.69 -7.85
C GLU A 555 -32.56 7.03 -8.15
N HIS A 556 -32.32 8.00 -9.02
CA HIS A 556 -31.00 8.46 -9.43
C HIS A 556 -30.53 9.71 -8.68
N LEU A 557 -31.35 10.26 -7.78
CA LEU A 557 -31.10 11.44 -6.96
C LEU A 557 -30.87 11.09 -5.47
N PRO A 558 -30.30 12.01 -4.66
CA PRO A 558 -29.89 11.74 -3.28
C PRO A 558 -31.06 11.39 -2.34
N ASP A 559 -32.28 11.83 -2.63
CA ASP A 559 -33.43 11.67 -1.73
C ASP A 559 -33.80 10.20 -1.51
N SER A 560 -33.57 9.36 -2.52
CA SER A 560 -33.72 7.89 -2.40
C SER A 560 -32.69 7.25 -1.45
N LEU A 561 -31.65 7.99 -1.06
CA LEU A 561 -30.52 7.54 -0.24
C LEU A 561 -30.53 8.09 1.19
N LEU A 562 -31.54 8.89 1.57
CA LEU A 562 -31.58 9.54 2.89
C LEU A 562 -31.38 8.54 4.05
N GLN A 563 -31.97 7.36 3.97
CA GLN A 563 -31.77 6.31 4.98
C GLN A 563 -30.31 5.82 5.04
N LEU A 564 -29.64 5.67 3.89
CA LEU A 564 -28.23 5.27 3.83
C LEU A 564 -27.34 6.38 4.42
N GLU A 565 -27.67 7.65 4.15
CA GLU A 565 -26.99 8.81 4.72
C GLU A 565 -27.16 8.89 6.24
N GLN A 566 -28.38 8.66 6.76
CA GLN A 566 -28.66 8.60 8.18
C GLN A 566 -27.85 7.50 8.88
N ILE A 567 -27.82 6.28 8.32
CA ILE A 567 -26.98 5.21 8.83
C ILE A 567 -25.51 5.63 8.81
N THR A 568 -25.05 6.21 7.71
CA THR A 568 -23.65 6.64 7.55
C THR A 568 -23.27 7.75 8.54
N SER A 569 -24.18 8.69 8.82
CA SER A 569 -23.96 9.79 9.76
C SER A 569 -23.87 9.28 11.20
N LEU A 570 -24.73 8.33 11.59
CA LEU A 570 -24.66 7.65 12.88
C LEU A 570 -23.33 6.92 13.06
N ILE A 571 -22.87 6.20 12.02
CA ILE A 571 -21.55 5.55 12.05
C ILE A 571 -20.44 6.61 12.21
N LYS A 572 -20.53 7.74 11.49
CA LYS A 572 -19.57 8.87 11.55
C LYS A 572 -19.36 9.44 12.95
N THR A 573 -20.34 9.34 13.84
CA THR A 573 -20.18 9.76 15.23
C THR A 573 -19.11 8.97 16.00
N LYS A 574 -18.85 7.71 15.59
CA LYS A 574 -17.97 6.74 16.28
C LYS A 574 -18.37 6.45 17.74
N ARG A 575 -19.55 6.89 18.17
CA ARG A 575 -20.07 6.66 19.53
C ARG A 575 -20.81 5.33 19.55
N LYS A 576 -20.46 4.45 20.51
CA LYS A 576 -21.02 3.08 20.60
C LYS A 576 -22.55 3.04 20.50
N ARG A 577 -23.26 3.90 21.25
CA ARG A 577 -24.73 3.96 21.25
C ARG A 577 -25.31 4.31 19.88
N GLU A 578 -24.75 5.31 19.19
CA GLU A 578 -25.22 5.72 17.87
C GLU A 578 -24.90 4.68 16.80
N VAL A 579 -23.74 4.02 16.90
CA VAL A 579 -23.37 2.91 16.01
C VAL A 579 -24.29 1.70 16.23
N GLN A 580 -24.70 1.40 17.47
CA GLN A 580 -25.69 0.35 17.74
C GLN A 580 -27.05 0.66 17.10
N LYS A 581 -27.51 1.92 17.11
CA LYS A 581 -28.70 2.32 16.34
C LYS A 581 -28.50 2.10 14.84
N ALA A 582 -27.33 2.45 14.31
CA ALA A 582 -26.99 2.23 12.90
C ALA A 582 -27.01 0.74 12.53
N VAL A 583 -26.54 -0.16 13.41
CA VAL A 583 -26.62 -1.62 13.23
C VAL A 583 -28.07 -2.04 13.08
N HIS A 584 -28.94 -1.64 14.02
CA HIS A 584 -30.36 -1.97 13.98
C HIS A 584 -31.03 -1.44 12.71
N MET A 585 -30.83 -0.16 12.37
CA MET A 585 -31.36 0.45 11.14
C MET A 585 -30.89 -0.26 9.87
N THR A 586 -29.62 -0.66 9.82
CA THR A 586 -29.06 -1.39 8.67
C THR A 586 -29.71 -2.76 8.52
N TYR A 587 -29.89 -3.47 9.65
CA TYR A 587 -30.52 -4.80 9.64
C TYR A 587 -32.01 -4.71 9.28
N THR A 588 -32.76 -3.75 9.82
CA THR A 588 -34.16 -3.51 9.45
C THR A 588 -34.30 -3.14 7.97
N LEU A 589 -33.38 -2.30 7.45
CA LEU A 589 -33.36 -1.97 6.02
C LEU A 589 -33.08 -3.21 5.17
N PHE A 590 -32.15 -4.07 5.60
CA PHE A 590 -31.88 -5.34 4.93
C PHE A 590 -33.14 -6.21 4.88
N GLN A 591 -33.77 -6.48 6.03
CA GLN A 591 -35.01 -7.27 6.12
C GLN A 591 -36.12 -6.71 5.21
N LYS A 592 -36.39 -5.40 5.30
CA LYS A 592 -37.41 -4.76 4.46
C LYS A 592 -37.11 -4.93 2.97
N THR A 593 -35.84 -4.82 2.57
CA THR A 593 -35.43 -4.87 1.16
C THR A 593 -35.50 -6.30 0.61
N ILE A 594 -35.23 -7.33 1.42
CA ILE A 594 -35.31 -8.74 0.99
C ILE A 594 -36.74 -9.28 0.99
N SER A 595 -37.65 -8.71 1.80
CA SER A 595 -39.08 -9.09 1.83
C SER A 595 -39.92 -8.40 0.75
N ASP A 596 -39.37 -7.41 0.04
CA ASP A 596 -40.07 -6.68 -1.01
C ASP A 596 -40.06 -7.52 -2.30
N ASP A 597 -41.14 -8.26 -2.54
CA ASP A 597 -41.35 -9.20 -3.65
C ASP A 597 -41.74 -8.54 -4.98
N ASN A 598 -41.63 -7.21 -5.09
CA ASN A 598 -41.79 -6.54 -6.37
C ASN A 598 -40.78 -7.12 -7.37
N ASN A 599 -41.30 -7.92 -8.32
CA ASN A 599 -40.58 -8.78 -9.27
C ASN A 599 -39.74 -8.02 -10.31
N GLU A 600 -39.60 -6.69 -10.18
CA GLU A 600 -38.66 -5.90 -10.96
C GLU A 600 -37.48 -5.50 -10.06
N GLU A 601 -36.28 -5.94 -10.44
CA GLU A 601 -35.04 -5.50 -9.81
C GLU A 601 -34.80 -3.99 -10.06
N SER A 602 -35.45 -3.12 -9.26
CA SER A 602 -35.11 -1.70 -9.25
C SER A 602 -33.64 -1.51 -8.87
N PHE A 603 -32.96 -0.59 -9.57
CA PHE A 603 -31.59 -0.16 -9.29
C PHE A 603 -31.39 0.17 -7.80
N LEU A 604 -32.42 0.76 -7.16
CA LEU A 604 -32.38 1.13 -5.76
C LEU A 604 -32.34 -0.08 -4.81
N LYS A 605 -33.04 -1.18 -5.15
CA LYS A 605 -33.05 -2.43 -4.38
C LYS A 605 -31.64 -3.03 -4.31
N LYS A 606 -30.99 -3.17 -5.47
CA LYS A 606 -29.59 -3.65 -5.58
C LYS A 606 -28.64 -2.82 -4.72
N ARG A 607 -28.74 -1.49 -4.83
CA ARG A 607 -27.88 -0.56 -4.08
C ARG A 607 -28.06 -0.67 -2.56
N LYS A 608 -29.32 -0.78 -2.08
CA LYS A 608 -29.63 -0.98 -0.66
C LYS A 608 -29.07 -2.30 -0.15
N ILE A 609 -29.24 -3.39 -0.89
CA ILE A 609 -28.70 -4.72 -0.56
C ILE A 609 -27.18 -4.66 -0.44
N SER A 610 -26.48 -4.10 -1.43
CA SER A 610 -25.03 -3.96 -1.42
C SER A 610 -24.52 -3.12 -0.24
N PHE A 611 -25.22 -2.02 0.07
CA PHE A 611 -24.92 -1.20 1.24
C PHE A 611 -25.07 -2.01 2.54
N CYS A 612 -26.20 -2.70 2.70
CA CYS A 612 -26.48 -3.50 3.88
C CYS A 612 -25.45 -4.63 4.06
N ILE A 613 -25.14 -5.38 3.00
CA ILE A 613 -24.14 -6.47 3.04
C ILE A 613 -22.78 -5.92 3.48
N SER A 614 -22.33 -4.83 2.87
CA SER A 614 -21.04 -4.19 3.22
C SER A 614 -21.00 -3.76 4.69
N LYS A 615 -22.08 -3.15 5.19
CA LYS A 615 -22.16 -2.67 6.57
C LYS A 615 -22.31 -3.79 7.59
N LEU A 616 -23.18 -4.77 7.33
CA LEU A 616 -23.34 -5.95 8.18
C LEU A 616 -22.04 -6.75 8.28
N GLN A 617 -21.27 -6.85 7.19
CA GLN A 617 -19.95 -7.49 7.20
C GLN A 617 -18.97 -6.76 8.13
N GLN A 618 -18.96 -5.43 8.10
CA GLN A 618 -18.13 -4.63 9.00
C GLN A 618 -18.58 -4.78 10.46
N PHE A 619 -19.90 -4.75 10.72
CA PHE A 619 -20.45 -4.88 12.07
C PHE A 619 -20.20 -6.25 12.69
N ALA A 620 -20.31 -7.32 11.90
CA ALA A 620 -20.03 -8.69 12.33
C ALA A 620 -18.57 -8.87 12.80
N ARG A 621 -17.64 -8.02 12.35
CA ARG A 621 -16.22 -8.02 12.74
C ARG A 621 -15.90 -7.16 13.96
N ILE A 622 -16.88 -6.51 14.58
CA ILE A 622 -16.65 -5.61 15.71
C ILE A 622 -17.09 -6.30 17.01
N PRO A 623 -16.16 -6.55 17.95
CA PRO A 623 -16.51 -7.06 19.27
C PRO A 623 -17.55 -6.17 19.97
N GLY A 624 -18.68 -6.76 20.37
CA GLY A 624 -19.77 -6.09 21.09
C GLY A 624 -20.90 -5.50 20.22
N LEU A 625 -20.81 -5.59 18.89
CA LEU A 625 -21.95 -5.38 17.98
C LEU A 625 -22.54 -6.70 17.47
N LYS A 626 -21.81 -7.80 17.66
CA LYS A 626 -22.15 -9.13 17.13
C LYS A 626 -23.54 -9.60 17.57
N GLN A 627 -23.94 -9.31 18.81
CA GLN A 627 -25.16 -9.85 19.43
C GLN A 627 -26.46 -9.19 18.91
N SER A 628 -26.38 -8.09 18.18
CA SER A 628 -27.54 -7.30 17.74
C SER A 628 -28.03 -7.66 16.33
N ILE A 629 -27.48 -8.71 15.73
CA ILE A 629 -27.75 -9.12 14.34
C ILE A 629 -28.23 -10.56 14.35
N ASP A 630 -29.37 -10.83 13.71
CA ASP A 630 -29.77 -12.21 13.43
C ASP A 630 -29.05 -12.71 12.17
N TYR A 631 -28.01 -13.51 12.42
CA TYR A 631 -27.18 -14.09 11.38
C TYR A 631 -27.86 -15.23 10.62
N ARG A 632 -28.87 -15.90 11.18
CA ARG A 632 -29.50 -17.04 10.50
C ARG A 632 -30.21 -16.57 9.24
N THR A 633 -31.03 -15.52 9.36
CA THR A 633 -31.69 -14.88 8.22
C THR A 633 -30.68 -14.42 7.16
N ILE A 634 -29.53 -13.87 7.58
CA ILE A 634 -28.47 -13.43 6.66
C ILE A 634 -27.85 -14.61 5.91
N ILE A 635 -27.49 -15.68 6.63
CA ILE A 635 -26.90 -16.90 6.05
C ILE A 635 -27.87 -17.50 5.03
N ASP A 636 -29.13 -17.67 5.39
CA ASP A 636 -30.15 -18.27 4.54
C ASP A 636 -30.37 -17.48 3.25
N TYR A 637 -30.55 -16.16 3.35
CA TYR A 637 -30.69 -15.28 2.19
C TYR A 637 -29.44 -15.35 1.31
N THR A 638 -28.26 -15.17 1.91
CA THR A 638 -26.99 -15.10 1.16
C THR A 638 -26.74 -16.36 0.34
N LEU A 639 -26.93 -17.54 0.95
CA LEU A 639 -26.71 -18.81 0.26
C LEU A 639 -27.75 -19.06 -0.84
N ASN A 640 -29.00 -18.66 -0.64
CA ASN A 640 -30.07 -18.80 -1.66
C ASN A 640 -29.86 -17.87 -2.87
N GLU A 641 -29.18 -16.74 -2.67
CA GLU A 641 -28.96 -15.73 -3.71
C GLU A 641 -27.64 -15.93 -4.47
N LEU A 642 -26.79 -16.90 -4.10
CA LEU A 642 -25.52 -17.15 -4.81
C LEU A 642 -25.74 -17.48 -6.30
N THR A 643 -26.76 -18.25 -6.64
CA THR A 643 -27.07 -18.63 -8.03
C THR A 643 -27.85 -17.54 -8.77
N LYS A 644 -28.69 -16.78 -8.06
CA LYS A 644 -29.51 -15.72 -8.63
C LYS A 644 -28.74 -14.42 -8.86
N GLN A 645 -27.77 -14.14 -7.99
CA GLN A 645 -26.96 -12.92 -7.99
C GLN A 645 -25.46 -13.24 -7.91
N PRO A 646 -24.90 -14.00 -8.89
CA PRO A 646 -23.50 -14.44 -8.84
C PRO A 646 -22.50 -13.28 -8.76
N TRP A 647 -22.84 -12.10 -9.31
CA TRP A 647 -22.04 -10.87 -9.22
C TRP A 647 -21.85 -10.33 -7.79
N LEU A 648 -22.67 -10.75 -6.81
CA LEU A 648 -22.52 -10.40 -5.41
C LEU A 648 -21.72 -11.41 -4.59
N THR A 649 -21.27 -12.52 -5.21
CA THR A 649 -20.61 -13.63 -4.49
C THR A 649 -19.45 -13.16 -3.61
N VAL A 650 -18.62 -12.23 -4.08
CA VAL A 650 -17.50 -11.69 -3.29
C VAL A 650 -17.98 -11.06 -1.99
N SER A 651 -18.97 -10.17 -2.08
CA SER A 651 -19.55 -9.47 -0.91
C SER A 651 -20.29 -10.44 0.01
N PHE A 652 -21.03 -11.38 -0.56
CA PHE A 652 -21.70 -12.47 0.16
C PHE A 652 -20.72 -13.33 0.96
N ILE A 653 -19.66 -13.82 0.32
CA ILE A 653 -18.67 -14.67 0.97
C ILE A 653 -17.87 -13.91 2.03
N GLN A 654 -17.56 -12.62 1.81
CA GLN A 654 -16.96 -11.79 2.86
C GLN A 654 -17.87 -11.57 4.07
N LEU A 655 -19.18 -11.41 3.84
CA LEU A 655 -20.16 -11.34 4.92
C LEU A 655 -20.23 -12.66 5.68
N LEU A 656 -20.35 -13.80 4.97
CA LEU A 656 -20.38 -15.12 5.61
C LEU A 656 -19.10 -15.40 6.41
N ARG A 657 -17.91 -15.07 5.88
CA ARG A 657 -16.62 -15.20 6.59
C ARG A 657 -16.51 -14.32 7.84
N ALA A 658 -17.31 -13.26 7.94
CA ALA A 658 -17.34 -12.39 9.11
C ALA A 658 -18.24 -12.95 10.23
N ILE A 659 -19.10 -13.92 9.91
CA ILE A 659 -19.99 -14.57 10.86
C ILE A 659 -19.24 -15.71 11.55
N ASP A 660 -19.50 -15.88 12.84
CA ASP A 660 -18.90 -16.97 13.62
C ASP A 660 -19.35 -18.34 13.09
N LYS A 661 -18.43 -19.30 13.01
CA LYS A 661 -18.66 -20.64 12.45
C LYS A 661 -19.78 -21.40 13.17
N SER A 662 -20.05 -21.08 14.44
CA SER A 662 -21.12 -21.70 15.24
C SER A 662 -22.55 -21.45 14.71
N TYR A 663 -22.76 -20.44 13.86
CA TYR A 663 -24.08 -20.17 13.25
C TYR A 663 -24.39 -21.02 12.01
N PHE A 664 -23.38 -21.73 11.48
CA PHE A 664 -23.50 -22.52 10.26
C PHE A 664 -23.83 -23.97 10.59
N LYS A 665 -24.76 -24.55 9.84
CA LYS A 665 -25.13 -25.97 9.88
C LYS A 665 -24.53 -26.72 8.70
N THR A 666 -24.48 -28.04 8.77
CA THR A 666 -23.94 -28.88 7.69
C THR A 666 -24.69 -28.65 6.37
N GLU A 667 -26.01 -28.43 6.42
CA GLU A 667 -26.85 -28.22 5.24
C GLU A 667 -26.52 -26.92 4.50
N ASP A 668 -25.95 -25.92 5.18
CA ASP A 668 -25.57 -24.64 4.58
C ASP A 668 -24.47 -24.82 3.53
N TYR A 669 -23.54 -25.74 3.76
CA TYR A 669 -22.46 -26.04 2.82
C TYR A 669 -22.93 -26.87 1.62
N THR A 670 -24.06 -27.58 1.73
CA THR A 670 -24.63 -28.37 0.63
C THR A 670 -25.00 -27.48 -0.55
N LYS A 671 -25.55 -26.28 -0.31
CA LYS A 671 -25.86 -25.32 -1.39
C LYS A 671 -24.62 -24.91 -2.19
N ILE A 672 -23.49 -24.69 -1.50
CA ILE A 672 -22.22 -24.36 -2.17
C ILE A 672 -21.67 -25.57 -2.92
N LYS A 673 -21.78 -26.76 -2.34
CA LYS A 673 -21.39 -28.02 -2.99
C LYS A 673 -22.16 -28.24 -4.29
N GLU A 674 -23.47 -28.04 -4.29
CA GLU A 674 -24.32 -28.18 -5.48
C GLU A 674 -23.87 -27.26 -6.61
N ILE A 675 -23.56 -26.00 -6.30
CA ILE A 675 -23.06 -25.04 -7.28
C ILE A 675 -21.72 -25.50 -7.87
N LEU A 676 -20.76 -25.93 -7.04
CA LEU A 676 -19.41 -26.31 -7.48
C LEU A 676 -19.40 -27.59 -8.33
N LEU A 677 -20.26 -28.56 -8.00
CA LEU A 677 -20.28 -29.87 -8.65
C LEU A 677 -21.17 -29.91 -9.90
N ASP A 678 -22.05 -28.92 -10.11
CA ASP A 678 -22.88 -28.80 -11.30
C ASP A 678 -22.18 -27.95 -12.38
N PRO A 679 -21.78 -28.53 -13.53
CA PRO A 679 -21.15 -27.78 -14.62
C PRO A 679 -22.02 -26.66 -15.20
N ASN A 680 -23.34 -26.70 -15.03
CA ASN A 680 -24.24 -25.65 -15.51
C ASN A 680 -24.33 -24.47 -14.54
N GLN A 681 -23.89 -24.64 -13.30
CA GLN A 681 -23.84 -23.58 -12.28
C GLN A 681 -22.40 -23.09 -12.07
N ASN A 682 -21.41 -23.96 -12.14
CA ASN A 682 -19.98 -23.66 -12.01
C ASN A 682 -19.39 -23.04 -13.30
N ILE A 683 -19.95 -21.92 -13.73
CA ILE A 683 -19.62 -21.28 -15.03
C ILE A 683 -18.85 -19.97 -14.89
N TYR A 684 -18.81 -19.37 -13.69
CA TYR A 684 -18.14 -18.09 -13.44
C TYR A 684 -16.90 -18.29 -12.57
N GLU A 685 -15.71 -18.19 -13.18
CA GLU A 685 -14.42 -18.38 -12.51
C GLU A 685 -14.26 -17.54 -11.23
N GLY A 686 -14.69 -16.27 -11.28
CA GLY A 686 -14.70 -15.40 -10.11
C GLY A 686 -15.55 -15.95 -8.95
N GLN A 687 -16.75 -16.45 -9.23
CA GLN A 687 -17.62 -17.03 -8.20
C GLN A 687 -17.02 -18.30 -7.62
N THR A 688 -16.61 -19.23 -8.48
CA THR A 688 -16.06 -20.54 -8.12
C THR A 688 -14.91 -20.43 -7.13
N TYR A 689 -13.98 -19.50 -7.38
CA TYR A 689 -12.84 -19.28 -6.50
C TYR A 689 -13.26 -18.91 -5.07
N TYR A 690 -14.23 -18.02 -4.90
CA TYR A 690 -14.70 -17.62 -3.56
C TYR A 690 -15.49 -18.71 -2.85
N LEU A 691 -16.24 -19.53 -3.59
CA LEU A 691 -16.92 -20.69 -3.03
C LEU A 691 -15.92 -21.69 -2.44
N TRP A 692 -14.84 -22.01 -3.18
CA TRP A 692 -13.75 -22.82 -2.64
C TRP A 692 -13.05 -22.17 -1.46
N LEU A 693 -12.78 -20.87 -1.54
CA LEU A 693 -12.12 -20.13 -0.47
C LEU A 693 -12.93 -20.19 0.83
N PHE A 694 -14.26 -20.12 0.73
CA PHE A 694 -15.17 -20.24 1.87
C PHE A 694 -15.15 -21.66 2.47
N LEU A 695 -15.24 -22.70 1.63
CA LEU A 695 -15.15 -24.08 2.10
C LEU A 695 -13.80 -24.36 2.78
N ALA A 696 -12.71 -23.84 2.21
CA ALA A 696 -11.37 -23.94 2.76
C ALA A 696 -11.22 -23.18 4.09
N TYR A 697 -11.83 -21.99 4.20
CA TYR A 697 -11.88 -21.21 5.43
C TYR A 697 -12.61 -21.96 6.56
N HIS A 698 -13.73 -22.60 6.24
CA HIS A 698 -14.51 -23.41 7.19
C HIS A 698 -13.91 -24.80 7.44
N ARG A 699 -12.96 -25.24 6.61
CA ARG A 699 -12.41 -26.60 6.61
C ARG A 699 -13.53 -27.66 6.51
N PHE A 700 -14.54 -27.39 5.68
CA PHE A 700 -15.68 -28.28 5.49
C PHE A 700 -15.26 -29.49 4.66
N SER A 701 -15.22 -30.68 5.26
CA SER A 701 -14.80 -31.91 4.56
C SER A 701 -15.98 -32.66 3.96
N ASN A 702 -15.93 -32.93 2.65
CA ASN A 702 -16.90 -33.76 1.96
C ASN A 702 -16.23 -34.60 0.87
N ILE A 703 -16.57 -35.89 0.80
CA ILE A 703 -15.95 -36.86 -0.12
C ILE A 703 -16.11 -36.43 -1.59
N SER A 704 -17.33 -36.06 -2.01
CA SER A 704 -17.57 -35.66 -3.42
C SER A 704 -16.78 -34.41 -3.82
N LEU A 705 -16.65 -33.44 -2.90
CA LEU A 705 -15.85 -32.23 -3.14
C LEU A 705 -14.35 -32.54 -3.19
N ILE A 706 -13.87 -33.46 -2.34
CA ILE A 706 -12.47 -33.92 -2.35
C ILE A 706 -12.17 -34.63 -3.67
N ASP A 707 -13.04 -35.56 -4.10
CA ASP A 707 -12.86 -36.30 -5.35
C ASP A 707 -12.83 -35.36 -6.56
N TYR A 708 -13.75 -34.39 -6.60
CA TYR A 708 -13.76 -33.34 -7.62
C TYR A 708 -12.47 -32.49 -7.58
N ALA A 709 -12.04 -32.04 -6.40
CA ALA A 709 -10.84 -31.22 -6.24
C ALA A 709 -9.57 -31.99 -6.66
N VAL A 710 -9.46 -33.27 -6.30
CA VAL A 710 -8.36 -34.15 -6.72
C VAL A 710 -8.36 -34.34 -8.24
N LYS A 711 -9.53 -34.58 -8.85
CA LYS A 711 -9.67 -34.68 -10.31
C LYS A 711 -9.23 -33.38 -10.99
N THR A 712 -9.65 -32.24 -10.45
CA THR A 712 -9.33 -30.90 -10.98
C THR A 712 -7.84 -30.61 -10.91
N VAL A 713 -7.20 -30.84 -9.76
CA VAL A 713 -5.75 -30.66 -9.57
C VAL A 713 -4.91 -31.59 -10.45
N ARG A 714 -5.40 -32.79 -10.74
CA ARG A 714 -4.73 -33.76 -11.63
C ARG A 714 -4.91 -33.45 -13.12
N SER A 715 -5.88 -32.61 -13.48
CA SER A 715 -6.16 -32.33 -14.89
C SER A 715 -5.00 -31.54 -15.51
N PRO A 716 -4.40 -32.01 -16.62
CA PRO A 716 -3.33 -31.28 -17.30
C PRO A 716 -3.86 -30.05 -18.06
N ASN A 717 -5.16 -30.01 -18.39
CA ASN A 717 -5.74 -28.95 -19.22
C ASN A 717 -6.28 -27.76 -18.41
N GLN A 718 -6.47 -27.90 -17.10
CA GLN A 718 -6.85 -26.82 -16.15
C GLN A 718 -7.76 -25.73 -16.77
N ASP A 719 -8.84 -26.14 -17.44
CA ASP A 719 -9.64 -25.24 -18.29
C ASP A 719 -10.23 -24.07 -17.49
N ASN A 720 -10.64 -24.33 -16.23
CA ASN A 720 -11.00 -23.31 -15.25
C ASN A 720 -9.87 -23.16 -14.21
N GLN A 721 -9.03 -22.15 -14.41
CA GLN A 721 -7.83 -21.95 -13.59
C GLN A 721 -8.17 -21.39 -12.19
N ALA A 722 -9.31 -20.72 -12.06
CA ALA A 722 -9.79 -20.23 -10.77
C ALA A 722 -10.37 -21.34 -9.89
N ASP A 723 -11.13 -22.26 -10.49
CA ASP A 723 -11.60 -23.49 -9.87
C ASP A 723 -10.43 -24.34 -9.36
N THR A 724 -9.44 -24.55 -10.25
CA THR A 724 -8.21 -25.27 -9.90
C THR A 724 -7.48 -24.60 -8.72
N ALA A 725 -7.31 -23.27 -8.74
CA ALA A 725 -6.68 -22.54 -7.64
C ALA A 725 -7.41 -22.71 -6.30
N GLY A 726 -8.74 -22.67 -6.33
CA GLY A 726 -9.60 -22.92 -5.18
C GLY A 726 -9.46 -24.36 -4.65
N ALA A 727 -9.46 -25.35 -5.55
CA ALA A 727 -9.29 -26.76 -5.22
C ALA A 727 -7.97 -27.06 -4.49
N TYR A 728 -6.85 -26.45 -4.91
CA TYR A 728 -5.56 -26.57 -4.20
C TYR A 728 -5.67 -26.09 -2.74
N LEU A 729 -6.25 -24.90 -2.53
CA LEU A 729 -6.40 -24.32 -1.20
C LEU A 729 -7.34 -25.16 -0.32
N TYR A 730 -8.43 -25.66 -0.91
CA TYR A 730 -9.37 -26.55 -0.24
C TYR A 730 -8.71 -27.84 0.23
N LEU A 731 -8.04 -28.60 -0.66
CA LEU A 731 -7.35 -29.84 -0.31
C LEU A 731 -6.31 -29.62 0.80
N ALA A 732 -5.53 -28.54 0.70
CA ALA A 732 -4.55 -28.18 1.72
C ALA A 732 -5.22 -27.86 3.07
N SER A 733 -6.35 -27.16 3.06
CA SER A 733 -7.08 -26.78 4.29
C SER A 733 -7.74 -27.95 5.03
N ILE A 734 -8.10 -29.03 4.31
CA ILE A 734 -8.72 -30.22 4.90
C ILE A 734 -7.66 -31.13 5.50
N LYS A 735 -6.70 -31.60 4.68
CA LYS A 735 -5.66 -32.53 5.11
C LYS A 735 -4.46 -32.51 4.16
N TRP A 736 -3.68 -31.43 4.20
CA TRP A 736 -2.55 -31.23 3.28
C TRP A 736 -1.56 -32.39 3.21
N GLN A 737 -1.38 -33.17 4.29
CA GLN A 737 -0.45 -34.30 4.32
C GLN A 737 -0.80 -35.38 3.29
N ASP A 738 -2.10 -35.62 3.08
CA ASP A 738 -2.61 -36.66 2.20
C ASP A 738 -2.56 -36.23 0.72
N TYR A 739 -2.57 -34.91 0.46
CA TYR A 739 -2.66 -34.35 -0.89
C TYR A 739 -1.39 -33.67 -1.38
N LYS A 740 -0.38 -33.46 -0.53
CA LYS A 740 0.86 -32.74 -0.88
C LYS A 740 1.56 -33.33 -2.10
N ASP A 741 1.60 -34.66 -2.24
CA ASP A 741 2.35 -35.31 -3.31
C ASP A 741 1.68 -35.12 -4.67
N ILE A 742 0.34 -35.12 -4.71
CA ILE A 742 -0.44 -34.78 -5.90
C ILE A 742 -0.21 -33.32 -6.29
N MET A 743 -0.25 -32.41 -5.31
CA MET A 743 -0.04 -30.98 -5.55
C MET A 743 1.38 -30.67 -6.01
N LEU A 744 2.40 -31.30 -5.40
CA LEU A 744 3.81 -31.17 -5.78
C LEU A 744 4.05 -31.68 -7.19
N LYS A 745 3.53 -32.86 -7.52
CA LYS A 745 3.70 -33.47 -8.85
C LYS A 745 3.20 -32.52 -9.94
N SER A 746 2.00 -31.97 -9.77
CA SER A 746 1.43 -31.04 -10.74
C SER A 746 2.25 -29.75 -10.89
N LEU A 747 2.78 -29.19 -9.79
CA LEU A 747 3.65 -28.00 -9.84
C LEU A 747 5.00 -28.30 -10.53
N ASN A 748 5.68 -29.37 -10.11
CA ASN A 748 7.02 -29.71 -10.56
C ASN A 748 7.04 -30.24 -12.01
N HIS A 749 5.98 -30.89 -12.48
CA HIS A 749 5.88 -31.30 -13.89
C HIS A 749 5.55 -30.13 -14.83
N GLY A 750 5.21 -28.97 -14.30
CA GLY A 750 4.86 -27.78 -15.09
C GLY A 750 3.44 -27.78 -15.64
N ASP A 751 2.55 -28.67 -15.16
CA ASP A 751 1.14 -28.78 -15.57
C ASP A 751 0.36 -27.46 -15.33
N ILE A 752 0.86 -26.62 -14.42
CA ILE A 752 0.25 -25.35 -13.99
C ILE A 752 0.54 -24.19 -14.97
N GLY A 753 1.45 -24.40 -15.93
CA GLY A 753 1.84 -23.42 -16.94
C GLY A 753 2.38 -22.11 -16.35
N LYS A 754 2.60 -21.08 -17.19
CA LYS A 754 2.99 -19.72 -16.75
C LYS A 754 1.77 -18.89 -16.31
N ASN A 755 1.01 -19.37 -15.33
CA ASN A 755 -0.09 -18.62 -14.71
C ASN A 755 0.32 -18.10 -13.33
N TYR A 756 0.50 -16.79 -13.19
CA TYR A 756 0.88 -16.17 -11.92
C TYR A 756 -0.15 -16.41 -10.81
N PHE A 757 -1.44 -16.22 -11.10
CA PHE A 757 -2.52 -16.37 -10.11
C PHE A 757 -2.62 -17.80 -9.58
N LEU A 758 -2.62 -18.78 -10.48
CA LEU A 758 -2.73 -20.19 -10.09
C LEU A 758 -1.49 -20.66 -9.32
N GLN A 759 -0.29 -20.40 -9.84
CA GLN A 759 0.95 -20.75 -9.14
C GLN A 759 1.03 -20.10 -7.75
N LYS A 760 0.59 -18.84 -7.61
CA LYS A 760 0.52 -18.17 -6.30
C LYS A 760 -0.30 -18.97 -5.29
N ASN A 761 -1.51 -19.39 -5.67
CA ASN A 761 -2.41 -20.15 -4.79
C ASN A 761 -1.85 -21.55 -4.49
N VAL A 762 -1.18 -22.19 -5.45
CA VAL A 762 -0.51 -23.49 -5.24
C VAL A 762 0.62 -23.39 -4.24
N LEU A 763 1.46 -22.35 -4.32
CA LEU A 763 2.53 -22.11 -3.35
C LEU A 763 1.98 -21.84 -1.94
N ILE A 764 0.80 -21.21 -1.83
CA ILE A 764 0.08 -21.07 -0.56
C ILE A 764 -0.39 -22.44 -0.05
N ALA A 765 -0.99 -23.28 -0.91
CA ALA A 765 -1.42 -24.63 -0.55
C ALA A 765 -0.25 -25.53 -0.11
N LEU A 766 0.94 -25.35 -0.70
CA LEU A 766 2.15 -26.09 -0.38
C LEU A 766 2.98 -25.48 0.76
N ARG A 767 2.48 -24.45 1.46
CA ARG A 767 3.25 -23.71 2.49
C ARG A 767 3.82 -24.55 3.63
N MET A 768 3.30 -25.76 3.87
CA MET A 768 3.77 -26.68 4.91
C MET A 768 4.80 -27.70 4.39
N VAL A 769 5.06 -27.71 3.08
CA VAL A 769 6.02 -28.60 2.42
C VAL A 769 7.41 -27.96 2.45
N SER A 770 8.47 -28.76 2.66
CA SER A 770 9.85 -28.26 2.60
C SER A 770 10.17 -27.60 1.25
N PRO A 771 10.80 -26.41 1.23
CA PRO A 771 11.18 -25.72 -0.01
C PRO A 771 12.07 -26.55 -0.95
N GLU A 772 12.86 -27.47 -0.41
CA GLU A 772 13.74 -28.37 -1.18
C GLU A 772 12.97 -29.28 -2.16
N LYS A 773 11.66 -29.48 -1.92
CA LYS A 773 10.80 -30.30 -2.78
C LYS A 773 10.19 -29.53 -3.95
N ILE A 774 10.38 -28.21 -4.01
CA ILE A 774 9.79 -27.36 -5.05
C ILE A 774 10.84 -27.09 -6.14
N GLU A 775 10.50 -27.46 -7.37
CA GLU A 775 11.35 -27.20 -8.53
C GLU A 775 11.17 -25.77 -9.04
N ASN A 776 12.13 -24.90 -8.70
CA ASN A 776 12.11 -23.46 -9.05
C ASN A 776 12.18 -23.17 -10.57
N THR A 777 12.45 -24.17 -11.40
CA THR A 777 12.45 -24.10 -12.87
C THR A 777 11.05 -23.77 -13.42
N HIS A 778 10.00 -24.34 -12.83
CA HIS A 778 8.61 -24.16 -13.25
C HIS A 778 7.90 -23.01 -12.51
N VAL A 779 8.48 -22.53 -11.42
CA VAL A 779 7.97 -21.37 -10.66
C VAL A 779 8.31 -20.05 -11.37
N ALA A 780 7.27 -19.25 -11.59
CA ALA A 780 7.32 -17.87 -12.04
C ALA A 780 8.42 -17.06 -11.35
N LYS A 781 9.22 -16.31 -12.12
CA LYS A 781 10.34 -15.50 -11.59
C LYS A 781 9.89 -14.57 -10.47
N ASP A 782 8.70 -13.97 -10.59
CA ASP A 782 8.14 -13.06 -9.59
C ASP A 782 7.57 -13.79 -8.35
N LEU A 783 7.39 -15.11 -8.39
CA LEU A 783 6.95 -15.92 -7.25
C LEU A 783 8.11 -16.60 -6.51
N ARG A 784 9.33 -16.66 -7.07
CA ARG A 784 10.49 -17.27 -6.40
C ARG A 784 10.81 -16.62 -5.05
N GLY A 785 11.18 -17.40 -4.03
CA GLY A 785 11.39 -16.87 -2.67
C GLY A 785 10.09 -16.69 -1.86
N PHE A 786 8.90 -16.83 -2.48
CA PHE A 786 7.63 -16.66 -1.79
C PHE A 786 7.30 -17.86 -0.91
N HIS A 787 7.46 -19.07 -1.42
CA HIS A 787 7.18 -20.29 -0.67
C HIS A 787 8.10 -20.44 0.53
N GLU A 788 9.39 -20.16 0.38
CA GLU A 788 10.38 -20.16 1.47
C GLU A 788 9.93 -19.24 2.61
N LYS A 789 9.40 -18.06 2.26
CA LYS A 789 8.87 -17.09 3.22
C LYS A 789 7.60 -17.58 3.92
N LEU A 790 6.74 -18.33 3.22
CA LEU A 790 5.55 -18.94 3.81
C LEU A 790 5.91 -20.10 4.74
N TYR A 791 6.84 -20.96 4.31
CA TYR A 791 7.33 -22.12 5.05
C TYR A 791 8.05 -21.71 6.34
N ALA A 792 8.92 -20.69 6.28
CA ALA A 792 9.64 -20.17 7.45
C ALA A 792 8.72 -19.67 8.58
N ARG A 793 7.43 -19.41 8.30
CA ARG A 793 6.45 -19.04 9.34
C ARG A 793 5.88 -20.23 10.09
N ASN A 794 5.94 -21.42 9.49
CA ASN A 794 5.42 -22.68 10.02
C ASN A 794 4.00 -22.55 10.61
N LYS A 795 3.05 -22.05 9.79
CA LYS A 795 1.65 -21.87 10.18
C LYS A 795 0.73 -22.59 9.20
N GLU A 796 -0.11 -23.48 9.71
CA GLU A 796 -1.14 -24.22 8.96
C GLU A 796 -2.40 -23.37 8.74
N VAL A 797 -2.23 -22.24 8.05
CA VAL A 797 -3.30 -21.30 7.69
C VAL A 797 -3.27 -21.11 6.18
N PHE A 798 -4.27 -21.59 5.45
CA PHE A 798 -4.31 -21.49 3.99
C PHE A 798 -5.24 -20.36 3.52
N VAL A 799 -6.25 -20.05 4.32
CA VAL A 799 -7.12 -18.88 4.19
C VAL A 799 -7.10 -18.14 5.52
N ALA A 800 -6.80 -16.85 5.50
CA ALA A 800 -6.72 -16.02 6.68
C ALA A 800 -8.10 -15.65 7.22
N ASP A 801 -8.20 -15.52 8.54
CA ASP A 801 -9.33 -14.86 9.19
C ASP A 801 -9.43 -13.40 8.78
N LEU A 802 -10.66 -12.92 8.68
CA LEU A 802 -10.91 -11.49 8.60
C LEU A 802 -10.53 -10.85 9.94
N PRO A 803 -9.67 -9.81 9.96
CA PRO A 803 -9.27 -9.19 11.21
C PRO A 803 -10.45 -8.49 11.87
N ASP A 804 -10.50 -8.53 13.20
CA ASP A 804 -11.43 -7.72 13.99
C ASP A 804 -11.27 -6.23 13.64
N LEU A 805 -12.40 -5.52 13.63
CA LEU A 805 -12.46 -4.08 13.38
C LEU A 805 -12.73 -3.33 14.68
N LYS A 806 -12.25 -2.09 14.76
CA LYS A 806 -12.71 -1.13 15.76
C LYS A 806 -13.84 -0.28 15.18
N ILE A 807 -14.67 0.31 16.03
CA ILE A 807 -15.70 1.28 15.62
C ILE A 807 -15.09 2.44 14.80
N SER A 808 -13.85 2.83 15.10
CA SER A 808 -13.12 3.87 14.36
C SER A 808 -12.86 3.52 12.89
N ASP A 809 -12.94 2.25 12.52
CA ASP A 809 -12.45 1.72 11.24
C ASP A 809 -13.56 1.61 10.18
N ILE A 810 -14.84 1.61 10.61
CA ILE A 810 -16.04 1.43 9.75
C ILE A 810 -16.10 2.47 8.60
N ILE A 811 -15.60 3.69 8.82
CA ILE A 811 -15.61 4.77 7.80
C ILE A 811 -14.32 4.84 7.01
N LYS A 812 -13.20 4.39 7.60
CA LYS A 812 -11.88 4.43 6.93
C LYS A 812 -11.76 3.39 5.80
N ASP A 813 -12.60 2.37 5.85
CA ASP A 813 -12.48 1.15 5.05
C ASP A 813 -13.74 0.81 4.25
N SER A 814 -14.65 1.76 3.97
CA SER A 814 -15.79 1.45 3.08
C SER A 814 -15.33 1.36 1.63
N PRO A 815 -15.45 0.18 0.97
CA PRO A 815 -15.28 0.06 -0.47
C PRO A 815 -16.20 1.03 -1.21
N THR A 816 -15.81 1.32 -2.44
CA THR A 816 -16.63 2.06 -3.39
C THR A 816 -17.92 1.28 -3.65
N LEU A 817 -19.02 1.66 -3.01
CA LEU A 817 -20.38 1.12 -3.21
C LEU A 817 -20.95 1.32 -4.63
N ILE A 818 -20.12 1.75 -5.58
CA ILE A 818 -20.55 2.35 -6.86
C ILE A 818 -20.21 1.44 -8.04
N SER A 819 -19.41 0.37 -7.88
CA SER A 819 -19.03 -0.52 -9.00
C SER A 819 -19.86 -1.80 -9.16
N LEU A 820 -21.08 -1.86 -8.59
CA LEU A 820 -21.99 -3.01 -8.76
C LEU A 820 -22.99 -2.81 -9.89
#